data_AF-A0A2R3JR22-F1
#
_entry.id   AF-A0A2R3JR22-F1
#
_cell.length_a   1.000
_cell.length_b   1.000
_cell.length_c   1.000
_cell.angle_alpha   90.00
_cell.angle_beta   90.00
_cell.angle_gamma   90.00
#
_symmetry.space_group_name_H-M   'P 1'
#
loop_
_entity.id
_entity.type
_entity.pdbx_description
1 polymer ?
#
loop_
_entity_poly.entity_id
_entity_poly.type
_entity_poly.pdbx_seq_one_letter_code
_entity_poly.pdbx_strand_id
1 'polypeptide(L)'
;MISNETFLSMHEIAEMLDGKWVLPPADDQALVEHYAIYSGELIHKDNANLWFAMDVPTWQRGTSNTGVYATTFADSHAKVSQYQQYLQMAVVQHPVADTTVPQLQVADPYVAMVTLFKWVNQHNPSRNVGITGTVGKSTMKELVATLLSCTTTANKTPLNHNSRTSSRITVLNNSKADYNVLEIALASLWYGRQKVGIVEDVKLDLAILTQVGVGQRGYDEHKMADFKTRIAYGLKPGQPFLVNGDIANIDEVVTDAQRYTKNIVTYGTTAACNFVGQVNATGQLTVTYQGKVVATLTVAGFDQGLISNIIGALAAHQLLIGNLASADLTTFATSCQALAVKALQQTTVQDHQVTIIDDTHNAELLSMTNFMRYAQSYPVSAQTQKIFIVGRIINLESQARQVYQQLVTEFNQSQFDTVYTFGPEIDQVAAEFKPALYGGHFETIELLIQAITKRLSTDTVIFIKGSSRNSKINRISRQFVRQAPHYVDGADQVAIAEIAPSSTAYTTNGVGRLLVILSCLERLTYRKLKLTDLVKITQDLNHDRSVNKVGLTVGESHTLLELISLAIVAPAPDVIINLAESIFGGNRAAIQGLQQRAKQLGLSAQAVVNITGRPTRHPQRTYLSDVEKIGAALVKLPNEFLSLLSLQWAQLANSHKSYQKRSQLLKTGKSYGSVFFGPKESNGLIFFNTPTGKRAIAFINAPHISYIDTKLEQLIDGGLPATAVKAPVNTVKLKQPIVNLLSDTYFGEMYTRDRQRRQIDDGLQKYGYGHSFEKIGSFFSATAYNIFNFEAVFANGPSALTGIKPFVLDAKAKPTIAELKRRHFNLAMMGNNHAKDAGAEALTASITAFHQADIATVGAGVDQTDSRRFVEFDYHGQKIALFNGYWYRNPAYNLFDFYAKTNVAGVNCLDTLVWEDVRTYKQQNPDAKVIVSAHWGNDFQGKIMPVQQATAEKLVSAGADLIIGHGPHILQPIKYVGKAPVIYSIGNGVFNNNGEFVKRGCLAYGATVRLDLDKQRLYLCPFYANNRETFWQPAFVNDEDFKEAAGVFGTEYATTKLDGDLNAVVIPL
;
A
#
# COMPACT_ATOMS: atom_id res chain seq x y z
N MET A 1 -40.51 -10.24 -37.20
CA MET A 1 -40.28 -9.09 -38.10
C MET A 1 -39.56 -8.04 -37.26
N ILE A 2 -38.24 -7.93 -37.40
CA ILE A 2 -37.43 -6.98 -36.62
C ILE A 2 -37.80 -5.57 -37.08
N SER A 3 -38.08 -4.68 -36.14
CA SER A 3 -38.50 -3.31 -36.45
C SER A 3 -37.35 -2.50 -37.08
N ASN A 4 -37.66 -1.48 -37.88
CA ASN A 4 -36.66 -0.55 -38.44
C ASN A 4 -36.09 0.43 -37.39
N GLU A 5 -36.24 0.14 -36.10
CA GLU A 5 -35.72 0.97 -35.01
C GLU A 5 -34.27 0.61 -34.67
N THR A 6 -33.54 1.58 -34.11
CA THR A 6 -32.07 1.53 -33.98
C THR A 6 -31.59 0.80 -32.73
N PHE A 7 -32.52 0.49 -31.83
CA PHE A 7 -32.27 -0.23 -30.60
C PHE A 7 -33.00 -1.56 -30.66
N LEU A 8 -32.43 -2.58 -30.06
CA LEU A 8 -33.07 -3.89 -29.96
C LEU A 8 -33.99 -3.92 -28.75
N SER A 9 -35.20 -4.43 -28.94
CA SER A 9 -36.08 -4.80 -27.83
C SER A 9 -35.51 -6.00 -27.06
N MET A 10 -35.90 -6.14 -25.79
CA MET A 10 -35.53 -7.33 -25.00
C MET A 10 -36.03 -8.63 -25.65
N HIS A 11 -37.15 -8.58 -26.37
CA HIS A 11 -37.69 -9.66 -27.17
C HIS A 11 -36.76 -10.07 -28.31
N GLU A 12 -36.34 -9.12 -29.15
CA GLU A 12 -35.40 -9.37 -30.26
C GLU A 12 -34.06 -9.90 -29.75
N ILE A 13 -33.57 -9.37 -28.62
CA ILE A 13 -32.36 -9.86 -27.97
C ILE A 13 -32.54 -11.32 -27.52
N ALA A 14 -33.68 -11.66 -26.92
CA ALA A 14 -33.95 -13.03 -26.50
C ALA A 14 -34.02 -14.01 -27.69
N GLU A 15 -34.68 -13.61 -28.79
CA GLU A 15 -34.74 -14.41 -30.02
C GLU A 15 -33.35 -14.62 -30.65
N MET A 16 -32.53 -13.57 -30.72
CA MET A 16 -31.17 -13.65 -31.30
C MET A 16 -30.22 -14.53 -30.50
N LEU A 17 -30.41 -14.58 -29.18
CA LEU A 17 -29.50 -15.26 -28.26
C LEU A 17 -29.94 -16.69 -27.90
N ASP A 18 -31.16 -17.09 -28.28
CA ASP A 18 -31.78 -18.37 -27.89
C ASP A 18 -31.68 -18.62 -26.36
N GLY A 19 -31.92 -17.55 -25.60
CA GLY A 19 -31.76 -17.53 -24.15
C GLY A 19 -33.05 -17.86 -23.40
N LYS A 20 -32.92 -18.37 -22.16
CA LYS A 20 -34.07 -18.64 -21.28
C LYS A 20 -34.26 -17.51 -20.28
N TRP A 21 -35.45 -16.90 -20.25
CA TRP A 21 -35.81 -15.97 -19.18
C TRP A 21 -35.87 -16.70 -17.83
N VAL A 22 -35.03 -16.27 -16.88
CA VAL A 22 -35.08 -16.72 -15.47
C VAL A 22 -35.74 -15.71 -14.57
N LEU A 23 -35.73 -14.44 -14.97
CA LEU A 23 -36.65 -13.41 -14.50
C LEU A 23 -37.18 -12.67 -15.72
N PRO A 24 -38.43 -12.91 -16.16
CA PRO A 24 -38.97 -12.29 -17.36
C PRO A 24 -39.22 -10.79 -17.15
N PRO A 25 -39.11 -9.97 -18.21
CA PRO A 25 -39.48 -8.57 -18.15
C PRO A 25 -41.00 -8.39 -18.05
N ALA A 26 -41.43 -7.28 -17.45
CA ALA A 26 -42.84 -6.88 -17.44
C ALA A 26 -43.32 -6.43 -18.83
N ASP A 27 -42.41 -5.86 -19.63
CA ASP A 27 -42.61 -5.45 -21.02
C ASP A 27 -41.40 -5.91 -21.82
N ASP A 28 -41.53 -6.99 -22.59
CA ASP A 28 -40.43 -7.54 -23.40
C ASP A 28 -40.15 -6.71 -24.68
N GLN A 29 -41.02 -5.74 -25.00
CA GLN A 29 -40.83 -4.83 -26.13
C GLN A 29 -39.96 -3.62 -25.76
N ALA A 30 -39.66 -3.40 -24.48
CA ALA A 30 -38.83 -2.26 -24.08
C ALA A 30 -37.43 -2.35 -24.69
N LEU A 31 -36.92 -1.20 -25.15
CA LEU A 31 -35.68 -1.08 -25.91
C LEU A 31 -34.46 -1.04 -25.00
N VAL A 32 -33.37 -1.64 -25.47
CA VAL A 32 -32.04 -1.53 -24.87
C VAL A 32 -31.22 -0.51 -25.65
N GLU A 33 -30.82 0.58 -25.00
CA GLU A 33 -30.09 1.68 -25.67
C GLU A 33 -28.57 1.58 -25.50
N HIS A 34 -28.12 0.85 -24.47
CA HIS A 34 -26.70 0.74 -24.16
C HIS A 34 -26.32 -0.65 -23.64
N TYR A 35 -25.09 -1.07 -23.90
CA TYR A 35 -24.55 -2.37 -23.58
C TYR A 35 -23.26 -2.21 -22.78
N ALA A 36 -23.10 -2.96 -21.70
CA ALA A 36 -21.96 -2.82 -20.80
C ALA A 36 -21.45 -4.17 -20.28
N ILE A 37 -20.12 -4.24 -20.13
CA ILE A 37 -19.43 -5.30 -19.37
C ILE A 37 -18.61 -4.71 -18.21
N TYR A 38 -18.23 -3.44 -18.30
CA TYR A 38 -17.56 -2.69 -17.23
C TYR A 38 -18.43 -1.53 -16.74
N SER A 39 -18.31 -1.18 -15.46
CA SER A 39 -19.12 -0.08 -14.90
C SER A 39 -18.83 1.28 -15.52
N GLY A 40 -17.64 1.49 -16.09
CA GLY A 40 -17.30 2.72 -16.81
C GLY A 40 -17.99 2.87 -18.17
N GLU A 41 -18.69 1.83 -18.63
CA GLU A 41 -19.51 1.85 -19.85
C GLU A 41 -20.98 2.16 -19.54
N LEU A 42 -21.42 2.14 -18.27
CA LEU A 42 -22.82 2.40 -17.95
C LEU A 42 -23.19 3.86 -18.19
N ILE A 43 -24.36 4.09 -18.81
CA ILE A 43 -25.02 5.39 -18.80
C ILE A 43 -25.76 5.53 -17.47
N HIS A 44 -25.36 6.51 -16.65
CA HIS A 44 -25.96 6.76 -15.32
C HIS A 44 -27.22 7.64 -15.39
N LYS A 45 -28.09 7.37 -16.36
CA LYS A 45 -29.39 8.01 -16.56
C LYS A 45 -30.36 6.95 -17.12
N ASP A 46 -31.61 6.97 -16.64
CA ASP A 46 -32.79 6.27 -17.18
C ASP A 46 -32.59 4.81 -17.62
N ASN A 47 -32.89 3.81 -16.77
CA ASN A 47 -32.88 2.35 -17.03
C ASN A 47 -32.79 1.93 -18.53
N ALA A 48 -31.61 1.99 -19.13
CA ALA A 48 -31.45 1.77 -20.57
C ALA A 48 -30.33 0.78 -20.90
N ASN A 49 -29.62 0.29 -19.88
CA ASN A 49 -28.43 -0.53 -20.06
C ASN A 49 -28.77 -2.03 -20.03
N LEU A 50 -28.15 -2.80 -20.93
CA LEU A 50 -27.98 -4.25 -20.83
C LEU A 50 -26.62 -4.56 -20.22
N TRP A 51 -26.62 -5.42 -19.19
CA TRP A 51 -25.39 -5.89 -18.55
C TRP A 51 -25.07 -7.34 -18.94
N PHE A 52 -23.85 -7.61 -19.43
CA PHE A 52 -23.35 -8.97 -19.62
C PHE A 52 -22.67 -9.47 -18.34
N ALA A 53 -23.38 -10.30 -17.57
CA ALA A 53 -22.86 -10.92 -16.36
C ALA A 53 -22.21 -12.28 -16.68
N MET A 54 -20.93 -12.43 -16.35
CA MET A 54 -20.19 -13.67 -16.61
C MET A 54 -19.13 -13.93 -15.53
N ASP A 55 -18.78 -15.20 -15.37
CA ASP A 55 -17.69 -15.62 -14.50
C ASP A 55 -16.32 -15.39 -15.17
N VAL A 56 -15.25 -15.51 -14.36
CA VAL A 56 -13.87 -15.32 -14.84
C VAL A 56 -13.48 -16.34 -15.93
N PRO A 57 -13.78 -17.65 -15.80
CA PRO A 57 -13.51 -18.62 -16.86
C PRO A 57 -14.15 -18.27 -18.22
N THR A 58 -15.39 -17.81 -18.22
CA THR A 58 -16.12 -17.45 -19.44
C THR A 58 -15.52 -16.22 -20.09
N TRP A 59 -15.22 -15.19 -19.31
CA TRP A 59 -14.49 -14.03 -19.80
C TRP A 59 -13.11 -14.41 -20.36
N GLN A 60 -12.35 -15.28 -19.70
CA GLN A 60 -11.03 -15.71 -20.15
C GLN A 60 -11.09 -16.49 -21.47
N ARG A 61 -12.03 -17.44 -21.61
CA ARG A 61 -12.24 -18.18 -22.86
C ARG A 61 -12.61 -17.23 -24.00
N GLY A 62 -13.59 -16.36 -23.78
CA GLY A 62 -14.09 -15.42 -24.78
C GLY A 62 -13.06 -14.37 -25.20
N THR A 63 -12.32 -13.82 -24.24
CA THR A 63 -11.28 -12.82 -24.53
C THR A 63 -9.98 -13.43 -25.05
N SER A 64 -9.69 -14.69 -24.72
CA SER A 64 -8.37 -15.33 -24.93
C SER A 64 -7.22 -14.50 -24.32
N ASN A 65 -7.47 -13.71 -23.26
CA ASN A 65 -6.44 -12.94 -22.59
C ASN A 65 -5.55 -13.85 -21.75
N THR A 66 -4.23 -13.69 -21.86
CA THR A 66 -3.22 -14.44 -21.08
C THR A 66 -2.30 -13.51 -20.28
N GLY A 67 -1.74 -14.02 -19.17
CA GLY A 67 -0.79 -13.30 -18.31
C GLY A 67 -1.47 -12.46 -17.21
N VAL A 68 -0.84 -11.36 -16.79
CA VAL A 68 -1.29 -10.51 -15.66
C VAL A 68 -2.69 -9.90 -15.82
N TYR A 69 -3.22 -9.82 -17.05
CA TYR A 69 -4.58 -9.33 -17.32
C TYR A 69 -5.65 -10.41 -17.26
N ALA A 70 -5.27 -11.69 -17.12
CA ALA A 70 -6.23 -12.77 -16.97
C ALA A 70 -6.99 -12.71 -15.63
N THR A 71 -6.42 -12.03 -14.62
CA THR A 71 -6.96 -11.94 -13.26
C THR A 71 -7.57 -10.57 -12.93
N THR A 72 -7.58 -9.63 -13.88
CA THR A 72 -8.16 -8.29 -13.65
C THR A 72 -9.68 -8.25 -13.77
N PHE A 73 -10.26 -9.26 -14.39
CA PHE A 73 -11.71 -9.46 -14.43
C PHE A 73 -12.14 -10.23 -13.19
N ALA A 74 -13.20 -9.76 -12.54
CA ALA A 74 -13.88 -10.46 -11.45
C ALA A 74 -15.27 -10.85 -11.91
N ASP A 75 -15.83 -11.88 -11.30
CA ASP A 75 -17.22 -12.29 -11.55
C ASP A 75 -18.15 -11.07 -11.47
N SER A 76 -18.89 -10.83 -12.57
CA SER A 76 -19.71 -9.64 -12.74
C SER A 76 -21.19 -9.86 -12.39
N HIS A 77 -21.61 -11.04 -11.92
CA HIS A 77 -23.00 -11.33 -11.58
C HIS A 77 -23.52 -10.45 -10.44
N ALA A 78 -22.71 -10.22 -9.39
CA ALA A 78 -23.08 -9.33 -8.28
C ALA A 78 -23.31 -7.87 -8.74
N LYS A 79 -22.82 -7.49 -9.93
CA LYS A 79 -23.03 -6.14 -10.48
C LYS A 79 -24.44 -5.91 -10.99
N VAL A 80 -25.18 -6.98 -11.30
CA VAL A 80 -26.59 -6.90 -11.71
C VAL A 80 -27.41 -6.26 -10.57
N SER A 81 -27.34 -6.81 -9.36
CA SER A 81 -28.02 -6.23 -8.19
C SER A 81 -27.42 -4.89 -7.78
N GLN A 82 -26.11 -4.71 -7.90
CA GLN A 82 -25.43 -3.46 -7.53
C GLN A 82 -25.87 -2.26 -8.41
N TYR A 83 -26.10 -2.48 -9.71
CA TYR A 83 -26.42 -1.42 -10.67
C TYR A 83 -27.86 -1.47 -11.17
N GLN A 84 -28.75 -2.24 -10.51
CA GLN A 84 -30.13 -2.47 -10.97
C GLN A 84 -30.91 -1.21 -11.37
N GLN A 85 -30.66 -0.08 -10.71
CA GLN A 85 -31.28 1.23 -11.01
C GLN A 85 -30.84 1.86 -12.34
N TYR A 86 -29.94 1.21 -13.08
CA TYR A 86 -29.49 1.62 -14.41
C TYR A 86 -29.73 0.53 -15.45
N LEU A 87 -30.15 -0.67 -15.04
CA LEU A 87 -30.23 -1.83 -15.94
C LEU A 87 -31.66 -2.05 -16.40
N GLN A 88 -31.85 -2.07 -17.72
CA GLN A 88 -33.08 -2.51 -18.36
C GLN A 88 -33.17 -4.04 -18.39
N MET A 89 -32.04 -4.73 -18.61
CA MET A 89 -31.92 -6.18 -18.53
C MET A 89 -30.50 -6.64 -18.24
N ALA A 90 -30.35 -7.91 -17.88
CA ALA A 90 -29.06 -8.58 -17.78
C ALA A 90 -29.06 -9.88 -18.58
N VAL A 91 -27.97 -10.12 -19.32
CA VAL A 91 -27.66 -11.42 -19.92
C VAL A 91 -26.71 -12.13 -18.97
N VAL A 92 -27.14 -13.25 -18.40
CA VAL A 92 -26.45 -13.92 -17.29
C VAL A 92 -26.08 -15.36 -17.65
N GLN A 93 -25.01 -15.88 -17.07
CA GLN A 93 -24.67 -17.30 -17.21
C GLN A 93 -25.47 -18.17 -16.23
N HIS A 94 -25.72 -17.64 -15.03
CA HIS A 94 -26.58 -18.22 -14.02
C HIS A 94 -27.43 -17.14 -13.34
N PRO A 95 -28.59 -17.51 -12.75
CA PRO A 95 -29.46 -16.55 -12.07
C PRO A 95 -28.74 -15.77 -10.96
N VAL A 96 -29.10 -14.50 -10.81
CA VAL A 96 -28.67 -13.60 -9.74
C VAL A 96 -29.85 -13.36 -8.80
N ALA A 97 -29.65 -13.60 -7.50
CA ALA A 97 -30.65 -13.35 -6.47
C ALA A 97 -30.73 -11.85 -6.10
N ASP A 98 -31.79 -11.48 -5.37
CA ASP A 98 -31.95 -10.14 -4.77
C ASP A 98 -31.90 -8.98 -5.78
N THR A 99 -32.52 -9.17 -6.94
CA THR A 99 -32.65 -8.14 -7.98
C THR A 99 -33.97 -8.30 -8.73
N THR A 100 -34.54 -7.18 -9.16
CA THR A 100 -35.76 -7.14 -10.01
C THR A 100 -35.44 -6.95 -11.48
N VAL A 101 -34.15 -6.83 -11.85
CA VAL A 101 -33.72 -6.64 -13.24
C VAL A 101 -34.07 -7.90 -14.05
N PRO A 102 -34.75 -7.80 -15.19
CA PRO A 102 -35.00 -8.94 -16.08
C PRO A 102 -33.70 -9.68 -16.46
N GLN A 103 -33.71 -11.01 -16.40
CA GLN A 103 -32.52 -11.85 -16.59
C GLN A 103 -32.76 -12.87 -17.70
N LEU A 104 -32.01 -12.73 -18.78
CA LEU A 104 -31.93 -13.69 -19.86
C LEU A 104 -30.72 -14.61 -19.63
N GLN A 105 -30.97 -15.87 -19.28
CA GLN A 105 -29.91 -16.85 -19.06
C GLN A 105 -29.45 -17.46 -20.38
N VAL A 106 -28.14 -17.43 -20.63
CA VAL A 106 -27.49 -18.04 -21.78
C VAL A 106 -26.30 -18.90 -21.33
N ALA A 107 -25.84 -19.83 -22.18
CA ALA A 107 -24.70 -20.69 -21.85
C ALA A 107 -23.38 -19.90 -21.72
N ASP A 108 -23.16 -18.93 -22.60
CA ASP A 108 -21.95 -18.11 -22.64
C ASP A 108 -22.30 -16.63 -22.97
N PRO A 109 -22.36 -15.75 -21.95
CA PRO A 109 -22.68 -14.34 -22.15
C PRO A 109 -21.65 -13.57 -23.00
N TYR A 110 -20.41 -14.07 -23.14
CA TYR A 110 -19.43 -13.45 -24.02
C TYR A 110 -19.75 -13.75 -25.49
N VAL A 111 -20.14 -14.99 -25.80
CA VAL A 111 -20.63 -15.35 -27.14
C VAL A 111 -21.86 -14.52 -27.49
N ALA A 112 -22.80 -14.36 -26.54
CA ALA A 112 -23.97 -13.52 -26.73
C ALA A 112 -23.62 -12.07 -27.11
N MET A 113 -22.68 -11.44 -26.39
CA MET A 113 -22.17 -10.11 -26.73
C MET A 113 -21.60 -10.05 -28.16
N VAL A 114 -20.83 -11.07 -28.58
CA VAL A 114 -20.26 -11.12 -29.94
C VAL A 114 -21.35 -11.27 -31.00
N THR A 115 -22.40 -12.07 -30.73
CA THR A 115 -23.55 -12.23 -31.63
C THR A 115 -24.27 -10.90 -31.86
N LEU A 116 -24.60 -10.18 -30.79
CA LEU A 116 -25.24 -8.86 -30.88
C LEU A 116 -24.34 -7.84 -31.60
N PHE A 117 -23.05 -7.82 -31.29
CA PHE A 117 -22.08 -6.96 -31.99
C PHE A 117 -22.06 -7.21 -33.50
N LYS A 118 -22.02 -8.47 -33.94
CA LYS A 118 -22.00 -8.80 -35.37
C LYS A 118 -23.28 -8.34 -36.06
N TRP A 119 -24.42 -8.53 -35.41
CA TRP A 119 -25.71 -8.09 -35.94
C TRP A 119 -25.75 -6.57 -36.09
N VAL A 120 -25.41 -5.81 -35.04
CA VAL A 120 -25.41 -4.34 -35.08
C VAL A 120 -24.44 -3.80 -36.12
N ASN A 121 -23.23 -4.35 -36.20
CA ASN A 121 -22.22 -3.91 -37.16
C ASN A 121 -22.63 -4.19 -38.63
N GLN A 122 -23.48 -5.18 -38.89
CA GLN A 122 -24.01 -5.47 -40.22
C GLN A 122 -25.18 -4.55 -40.62
N HIS A 123 -26.06 -4.21 -39.67
CA HIS A 123 -27.29 -3.48 -39.95
C HIS A 123 -27.15 -1.95 -39.80
N ASN A 124 -26.23 -1.48 -38.94
CA ASN A 124 -25.96 -0.06 -38.70
C ASN A 124 -24.46 0.27 -38.90
N PRO A 125 -23.94 0.20 -40.15
CA PRO A 125 -22.51 0.34 -40.40
C PRO A 125 -22.05 1.81 -40.37
N SER A 126 -21.50 2.24 -39.25
CA SER A 126 -20.81 3.54 -39.16
C SER A 126 -19.38 3.48 -39.69
N ARG A 127 -18.84 4.65 -40.06
CA ARG A 127 -17.46 4.75 -40.53
C ARG A 127 -16.50 4.62 -39.35
N ASN A 128 -15.59 3.66 -39.39
CA ASN A 128 -14.70 3.39 -38.26
C ASN A 128 -13.32 4.01 -38.47
N VAL A 129 -12.85 4.80 -37.51
CA VAL A 129 -11.50 5.36 -37.46
C VAL A 129 -10.71 4.63 -36.39
N GLY A 130 -9.71 3.84 -36.77
CA GLY A 130 -8.87 3.09 -35.84
C GLY A 130 -7.57 3.82 -35.51
N ILE A 131 -7.26 4.02 -34.24
CA ILE A 131 -6.07 4.75 -33.78
C ILE A 131 -5.18 3.84 -32.94
N THR A 132 -3.90 3.73 -33.29
CA THR A 132 -2.90 3.02 -32.48
C THR A 132 -1.58 3.78 -32.35
N GLY A 133 -0.71 3.29 -31.47
CA GLY A 133 0.59 3.88 -31.16
C GLY A 133 1.09 3.51 -29.76
N THR A 134 2.36 3.79 -29.48
CA THR A 134 2.95 3.64 -28.14
C THR A 134 2.44 4.77 -27.25
N VAL A 135 2.59 6.03 -27.69
CA VAL A 135 2.11 7.25 -27.01
C VAL A 135 1.17 8.02 -27.95
N GLY A 136 0.30 8.88 -27.43
CA GLY A 136 -0.51 9.81 -28.24
C GLY A 136 -1.91 9.32 -28.65
N LYS A 137 -2.20 8.01 -28.54
CA LYS A 137 -3.50 7.42 -28.94
C LYS A 137 -4.73 8.13 -28.37
N SER A 138 -4.80 8.31 -27.06
CA SER A 138 -5.98 8.89 -26.40
C SER A 138 -6.13 10.37 -26.77
N THR A 139 -5.03 11.13 -26.82
CA THR A 139 -5.04 12.52 -27.30
C THR A 139 -5.53 12.60 -28.75
N MET A 140 -4.99 11.77 -29.65
CA MET A 140 -5.42 11.70 -31.05
C MET A 140 -6.91 11.34 -31.18
N LYS A 141 -7.39 10.37 -30.39
CA LYS A 141 -8.82 9.99 -30.34
C LYS A 141 -9.70 11.19 -29.97
N GLU A 142 -9.32 11.93 -28.93
CA GLU A 142 -10.06 13.12 -28.50
C GLU A 142 -10.05 14.22 -29.57
N LEU A 143 -8.90 14.48 -30.19
CA LEU A 143 -8.76 15.50 -31.23
C LEU A 143 -9.56 15.15 -32.48
N VAL A 144 -9.46 13.91 -32.97
CA VAL A 144 -10.21 13.44 -34.14
C VAL A 144 -11.71 13.44 -33.87
N ALA A 145 -12.15 12.93 -32.72
CA ALA A 145 -13.57 12.95 -32.36
C ALA A 145 -14.10 14.39 -32.27
N THR A 146 -13.33 15.32 -31.69
CA THR A 146 -13.73 16.74 -31.62
C THR A 146 -13.91 17.35 -33.01
N LEU A 147 -12.98 17.10 -33.94
CA LEU A 147 -13.08 17.60 -35.30
C LEU A 147 -14.28 17.00 -36.04
N LEU A 148 -14.48 15.68 -35.96
CA LEU A 148 -15.63 15.03 -36.60
C LEU A 148 -16.95 15.56 -36.04
N SER A 149 -17.05 15.72 -34.71
CA SER A 149 -18.24 16.27 -34.03
C SER A 149 -18.58 17.71 -34.38
N CYS A 150 -17.70 18.46 -35.07
CA CYS A 150 -18.04 19.78 -35.58
C CYS A 150 -18.99 19.71 -36.78
N THR A 151 -18.94 18.62 -37.55
CA THR A 151 -19.67 18.49 -38.83
C THR A 151 -20.60 17.29 -38.90
N THR A 152 -20.36 16.26 -38.11
CA THR A 152 -21.08 14.97 -38.13
C THR A 152 -21.27 14.45 -36.71
N THR A 153 -21.99 13.33 -36.56
CA THR A 153 -22.10 12.64 -35.28
C THR A 153 -20.96 11.63 -35.12
N ALA A 154 -20.28 11.65 -33.97
CA ALA A 154 -19.15 10.77 -33.72
C ALA A 154 -19.21 10.16 -32.32
N ASN A 155 -19.12 8.82 -32.27
CA ASN A 155 -18.88 8.06 -31.06
C ASN A 155 -17.39 7.81 -30.89
N LYS A 156 -16.94 7.65 -29.65
CA LYS A 156 -15.52 7.36 -29.35
C LYS A 156 -15.39 6.36 -28.22
N THR A 157 -14.26 5.65 -28.21
CA THR A 157 -13.92 4.75 -27.10
C THR A 157 -13.93 5.50 -25.75
N PRO A 158 -14.71 5.04 -24.75
CA PRO A 158 -14.75 5.68 -23.45
C PRO A 158 -13.44 5.44 -22.68
N LEU A 159 -12.93 6.47 -22.01
CA LEU A 159 -11.73 6.39 -21.17
C LEU A 159 -10.57 5.68 -21.90
N ASN A 160 -10.05 4.59 -21.31
CA ASN A 160 -8.97 3.75 -21.83
C ASN A 160 -9.45 2.34 -22.22
N HIS A 161 -10.73 2.18 -22.57
CA HIS A 161 -11.37 0.91 -22.92
C HIS A 161 -10.99 0.47 -24.34
N ASN A 162 -9.71 0.21 -24.57
CA ASN A 162 -9.10 -0.01 -25.89
C ASN A 162 -8.80 -1.50 -26.19
N SER A 163 -9.41 -2.41 -25.42
CA SER A 163 -9.32 -3.86 -25.58
C SER A 163 -10.21 -4.36 -26.73
N ARG A 164 -9.97 -5.59 -27.23
CA ARG A 164 -10.82 -6.21 -28.28
C ARG A 164 -12.30 -6.22 -27.88
N THR A 165 -12.58 -6.61 -26.63
CA THR A 165 -13.93 -6.64 -26.07
C THR A 165 -14.54 -5.25 -26.02
N SER A 166 -13.79 -4.29 -25.48
CA SER A 166 -14.25 -2.90 -25.36
C SER A 166 -14.47 -2.19 -26.70
N SER A 167 -13.63 -2.50 -27.70
CA SER A 167 -13.85 -2.01 -29.06
C SER A 167 -15.14 -2.56 -29.65
N ARG A 168 -15.48 -3.84 -29.40
CA ARG A 168 -16.79 -4.41 -29.79
C ARG A 168 -17.94 -3.73 -29.05
N ILE A 169 -17.81 -3.49 -27.75
CA ILE A 169 -18.82 -2.75 -26.97
C ILE A 169 -18.99 -1.32 -27.51
N THR A 170 -17.91 -0.63 -27.87
CA THR A 170 -17.99 0.72 -28.45
C THR A 170 -18.77 0.72 -29.77
N VAL A 171 -18.52 -0.26 -30.65
CA VAL A 171 -19.26 -0.40 -31.91
C VAL A 171 -20.70 -0.89 -31.67
N LEU A 172 -20.92 -1.74 -30.67
CA LEU A 172 -22.25 -2.23 -30.29
C LEU A 172 -23.13 -1.10 -29.73
N ASN A 173 -22.55 -0.17 -28.96
CA ASN A 173 -23.20 1.02 -28.40
C ASN A 173 -23.39 2.16 -29.40
N ASN A 174 -23.29 1.85 -30.70
CA ASN A 174 -23.38 2.85 -31.74
C ASN A 174 -24.85 3.22 -32.01
N SER A 175 -25.32 4.26 -31.33
CA SER A 175 -26.70 4.75 -31.40
C SER A 175 -26.93 5.75 -32.55
N LYS A 176 -26.50 5.45 -33.78
CA LYS A 176 -26.59 6.31 -35.01
C LYS A 176 -25.45 7.33 -35.24
N ALA A 177 -24.25 7.11 -34.72
CA ALA A 177 -23.15 8.03 -35.05
C ALA A 177 -22.68 7.81 -36.51
N ASP A 178 -22.33 8.86 -37.25
CA ASP A 178 -21.72 8.74 -38.57
C ASP A 178 -20.33 8.08 -38.49
N TYR A 179 -19.61 8.35 -37.40
CA TYR A 179 -18.26 7.82 -37.16
C TYR A 179 -18.10 7.16 -35.79
N ASN A 180 -17.26 6.12 -35.75
CA ASN A 180 -16.70 5.56 -34.52
C ASN A 180 -15.20 5.81 -34.47
N VAL A 181 -14.73 6.56 -33.48
CA VAL A 181 -13.29 6.81 -33.23
C VAL A 181 -12.78 5.84 -32.18
N LEU A 182 -12.11 4.79 -32.66
CA LEU A 182 -11.70 3.63 -31.89
C LEU A 182 -10.24 3.76 -31.47
N GLU A 183 -9.99 3.84 -30.17
CA GLU A 183 -8.65 3.64 -29.64
C GLU A 183 -8.34 2.14 -29.58
N ILE A 184 -7.29 1.69 -30.29
CA ILE A 184 -6.93 0.28 -30.42
C ILE A 184 -5.55 0.04 -29.79
N ALA A 185 -5.53 -0.68 -28.66
CA ALA A 185 -4.29 -1.07 -27.98
C ALA A 185 -3.56 -2.20 -28.71
N LEU A 186 -2.28 -2.38 -28.37
CA LEU A 186 -1.44 -3.45 -28.91
C LEU A 186 -2.06 -4.85 -28.71
N ALA A 187 -2.60 -5.11 -27.51
CA ALA A 187 -3.27 -6.38 -27.19
C ALA A 187 -4.49 -6.65 -28.09
N SER A 188 -5.03 -5.61 -28.72
CA SER A 188 -6.16 -5.72 -29.63
C SER A 188 -5.78 -6.04 -31.06
N LEU A 189 -4.52 -5.82 -31.44
CA LEU A 189 -3.96 -6.15 -32.76
C LEU A 189 -3.25 -7.52 -32.77
N TRP A 190 -3.34 -8.28 -31.67
CA TRP A 190 -2.63 -9.55 -31.44
C TRP A 190 -3.60 -10.74 -31.45
N TYR A 191 -3.25 -11.86 -32.11
CA TYR A 191 -2.96 -13.19 -31.48
C TYR A 191 -2.60 -14.28 -32.53
N GLY A 192 -1.39 -14.84 -32.43
CA GLY A 192 -0.88 -15.93 -33.30
C GLY A 192 -0.30 -15.46 -34.64
N ARG A 193 0.53 -16.29 -35.31
CA ARG A 193 1.11 -15.96 -36.63
C ARG A 193 0.04 -15.79 -37.74
N GLN A 194 -1.23 -16.13 -37.46
CA GLN A 194 -2.32 -16.18 -38.45
C GLN A 194 -3.54 -15.28 -38.16
N LYS A 195 -3.64 -14.57 -37.01
CA LYS A 195 -4.77 -13.66 -36.72
C LYS A 195 -4.31 -12.24 -36.39
N VAL A 196 -5.11 -11.24 -36.76
CA VAL A 196 -4.83 -9.80 -36.64
C VAL A 196 -5.67 -9.11 -35.55
N GLY A 197 -6.43 -9.86 -34.76
CA GLY A 197 -7.14 -9.34 -33.59
C GLY A 197 -8.47 -8.64 -33.95
N ILE A 198 -8.76 -7.48 -33.36
CA ILE A 198 -10.07 -6.80 -33.51
C ILE A 198 -10.37 -6.35 -34.94
N VAL A 199 -9.34 -6.11 -35.75
CA VAL A 199 -9.48 -5.63 -37.14
C VAL A 199 -9.93 -6.73 -38.12
N GLU A 200 -10.06 -7.98 -37.65
CA GLU A 200 -10.85 -9.01 -38.34
C GLU A 200 -12.34 -8.64 -38.34
N ASP A 201 -12.84 -8.20 -37.19
CA ASP A 201 -14.26 -7.95 -36.94
C ASP A 201 -14.70 -6.53 -37.32
N VAL A 202 -13.81 -5.54 -37.15
CA VAL A 202 -14.12 -4.11 -37.37
C VAL A 202 -13.31 -3.58 -38.54
N LYS A 203 -13.99 -3.25 -39.65
CA LYS A 203 -13.38 -2.65 -40.84
C LYS A 203 -13.33 -1.13 -40.74
N LEU A 204 -12.20 -0.55 -41.14
CA LEU A 204 -11.81 0.83 -40.93
C LEU A 204 -11.89 1.65 -42.22
N ASP A 205 -12.41 2.87 -42.09
CA ASP A 205 -12.42 3.91 -43.12
C ASP A 205 -11.17 4.81 -43.05
N LEU A 206 -10.50 4.82 -41.90
CA LEU A 206 -9.20 5.45 -41.70
C LEU A 206 -8.48 4.69 -40.57
N ALA A 207 -7.20 4.41 -40.77
CA ALA A 207 -6.32 3.94 -39.72
C ALA A 207 -5.28 5.03 -39.42
N ILE A 208 -4.95 5.24 -38.15
CA ILE A 208 -3.98 6.24 -37.70
C ILE A 208 -2.93 5.58 -36.82
N LEU A 209 -1.66 5.79 -37.16
CA LEU A 209 -0.52 5.43 -36.34
C LEU A 209 0.14 6.71 -35.79
N THR A 210 0.13 6.84 -34.47
CA THR A 210 0.65 8.03 -33.76
C THR A 210 2.15 7.98 -33.51
N GLN A 211 2.63 6.98 -32.77
CA GLN A 211 4.06 6.78 -32.56
C GLN A 211 4.41 5.30 -32.37
N VAL A 212 5.62 4.91 -32.76
CA VAL A 212 6.23 3.62 -32.40
C VAL A 212 7.43 3.89 -31.49
N GLY A 213 7.60 3.03 -30.50
CA GLY A 213 8.68 3.07 -29.52
C GLY A 213 8.59 1.83 -28.64
N VAL A 214 9.56 1.63 -27.75
CA VAL A 214 9.65 0.41 -26.91
C VAL A 214 8.33 0.10 -26.19
N GLY A 215 7.88 -1.16 -26.32
CA GLY A 215 6.57 -1.59 -25.84
C GLY A 215 6.53 -1.91 -24.34
N GLN A 216 5.33 -1.88 -23.76
CA GLN A 216 5.07 -2.19 -22.34
C GLN A 216 5.40 -3.64 -21.91
N ARG A 217 5.88 -4.52 -22.78
CA ARG A 217 6.34 -5.89 -22.45
C ARG A 217 7.81 -6.12 -22.80
N GLY A 218 8.56 -5.04 -22.96
CA GLY A 218 9.98 -5.10 -23.30
C GLY A 218 10.29 -5.54 -24.73
N TYR A 219 9.31 -5.46 -25.63
CA TYR A 219 9.55 -5.64 -27.05
C TYR A 219 10.26 -4.41 -27.61
N ASP A 220 11.27 -4.66 -28.45
CA ASP A 220 11.96 -3.64 -29.22
C ASP A 220 11.03 -2.90 -30.19
N GLU A 221 11.54 -1.81 -30.75
CA GLU A 221 10.77 -0.92 -31.61
C GLU A 221 10.37 -1.61 -32.92
N HIS A 222 11.20 -2.52 -33.43
CA HIS A 222 10.94 -3.32 -34.63
C HIS A 222 9.69 -4.18 -34.47
N LYS A 223 9.63 -4.97 -33.40
CA LYS A 223 8.46 -5.80 -33.11
C LYS A 223 7.22 -4.97 -32.79
N MET A 224 7.39 -3.76 -32.26
CA MET A 224 6.29 -2.80 -32.09
C MET A 224 5.78 -2.23 -33.41
N ALA A 225 6.65 -1.99 -34.40
CA ALA A 225 6.24 -1.60 -35.74
C ALA A 225 5.39 -2.70 -36.39
N ASP A 226 5.85 -3.95 -36.38
CA ASP A 226 5.12 -5.09 -36.94
C ASP A 226 3.71 -5.21 -36.36
N PHE A 227 3.58 -5.19 -35.03
CA PHE A 227 2.27 -5.35 -34.40
C PHE A 227 1.33 -4.16 -34.63
N LYS A 228 1.86 -2.93 -34.65
CA LYS A 228 1.02 -1.73 -34.82
C LYS A 228 0.56 -1.54 -36.26
N THR A 229 1.37 -1.91 -37.24
CA THR A 229 0.99 -1.82 -38.66
C THR A 229 -0.12 -2.80 -39.05
N ARG A 230 -0.35 -3.86 -38.26
CA ARG A 230 -1.50 -4.78 -38.43
C ARG A 230 -2.86 -4.08 -38.39
N ILE A 231 -2.96 -2.89 -37.80
CA ILE A 231 -4.19 -2.09 -37.86
C ILE A 231 -4.63 -1.83 -39.31
N ALA A 232 -3.67 -1.72 -40.24
CA ALA A 232 -3.93 -1.50 -41.65
C ALA A 232 -4.63 -2.69 -42.34
N TYR A 233 -4.55 -3.91 -41.79
CA TYR A 233 -5.35 -5.04 -42.26
C TYR A 233 -6.86 -4.77 -42.16
N GLY A 234 -7.27 -3.94 -41.18
CA GLY A 234 -8.66 -3.57 -40.99
C GLY A 234 -9.19 -2.61 -42.05
N LEU A 235 -8.34 -1.97 -42.86
CA LEU A 235 -8.77 -0.95 -43.81
C LEU A 235 -9.70 -1.53 -44.89
N LYS A 236 -10.78 -0.81 -45.18
CA LYS A 236 -11.59 -1.05 -46.38
C LYS A 236 -10.74 -0.78 -47.63
N PRO A 237 -11.02 -1.44 -48.77
CA PRO A 237 -10.24 -1.25 -50.00
C PRO A 237 -10.07 0.23 -50.38
N GLY A 238 -8.84 0.66 -50.65
CA GLY A 238 -8.50 2.02 -51.07
C GLY A 238 -8.43 3.07 -49.96
N GLN A 239 -8.84 2.75 -48.73
CA GLN A 239 -8.83 3.72 -47.62
C GLN A 239 -7.41 4.01 -47.10
N PRO A 240 -7.15 5.24 -46.62
CA PRO A 240 -5.81 5.67 -46.23
C PRO A 240 -5.36 5.11 -44.88
N PHE A 241 -4.05 4.82 -44.79
CA PHE A 241 -3.35 4.63 -43.53
C PHE A 241 -2.51 5.88 -43.21
N LEU A 242 -2.95 6.65 -42.22
CA LEU A 242 -2.31 7.88 -41.79
C LEU A 242 -1.22 7.61 -40.76
N VAL A 243 0.03 7.90 -41.09
CA VAL A 243 1.22 7.55 -40.29
C VAL A 243 2.00 8.81 -39.91
N ASN A 244 2.43 8.91 -38.66
CA ASN A 244 3.33 9.98 -38.24
C ASN A 244 4.70 9.81 -38.91
N GLY A 245 5.08 10.74 -39.77
CA GLY A 245 6.34 10.73 -40.51
C GLY A 245 7.56 11.18 -39.71
N ASP A 246 7.36 11.76 -38.53
CA ASP A 246 8.46 12.22 -37.66
C ASP A 246 8.96 11.12 -36.70
N ILE A 247 8.49 9.87 -36.84
CA ILE A 247 8.94 8.75 -36.00
C ILE A 247 10.30 8.23 -36.48
N ALA A 248 11.16 7.83 -35.54
CA ALA A 248 12.54 7.41 -35.84
C ALA A 248 12.61 6.20 -36.78
N ASN A 249 11.65 5.27 -36.70
CA ASN A 249 11.59 4.05 -37.49
C ASN A 249 10.53 4.10 -38.61
N ILE A 250 10.35 5.26 -39.25
CA ILE A 250 9.34 5.48 -40.28
C ILE A 250 9.48 4.51 -41.47
N ASP A 251 10.71 4.27 -41.95
CA ASP A 251 10.97 3.41 -43.10
C ASP A 251 10.49 1.97 -42.87
N GLU A 252 10.71 1.47 -41.65
CA GLU A 252 10.23 0.16 -41.23
C GLU A 252 8.70 0.12 -41.15
N VAL A 253 8.08 1.13 -40.53
CA VAL A 253 6.62 1.22 -40.44
C VAL A 253 5.98 1.27 -41.82
N VAL A 254 6.56 2.01 -42.76
CA VAL A 254 6.09 2.06 -44.16
C VAL A 254 6.24 0.70 -44.82
N THR A 255 7.40 0.04 -44.67
CA THR A 255 7.65 -1.30 -45.24
C THR A 255 6.66 -2.33 -44.71
N ASP A 256 6.43 -2.36 -43.40
CA ASP A 256 5.50 -3.29 -42.77
C ASP A 256 4.04 -3.00 -43.13
N ALA A 257 3.67 -1.73 -43.29
CA ALA A 257 2.33 -1.31 -43.68
C ALA A 257 1.97 -1.71 -45.12
N GLN A 258 2.96 -1.77 -46.03
CA GLN A 258 2.77 -2.18 -47.42
C GLN A 258 2.26 -3.62 -47.58
N ARG A 259 2.36 -4.44 -46.54
CA ARG A 259 1.73 -5.78 -46.48
C ARG A 259 0.20 -5.72 -46.57
N TYR A 260 -0.41 -4.60 -46.18
CA TYR A 260 -1.86 -4.45 -46.06
C TYR A 260 -2.44 -3.37 -46.96
N THR A 261 -1.71 -2.27 -47.23
CA THR A 261 -2.20 -1.17 -48.06
C THR A 261 -1.08 -0.45 -48.79
N LYS A 262 -1.39 0.06 -49.98
CA LYS A 262 -0.51 0.98 -50.73
C LYS A 262 -0.83 2.46 -50.48
N ASN A 263 -1.97 2.75 -49.87
CA ASN A 263 -2.41 4.12 -49.59
C ASN A 263 -1.90 4.58 -48.22
N ILE A 264 -0.59 4.81 -48.12
CA ILE A 264 0.05 5.32 -46.90
C ILE A 264 0.21 6.83 -47.04
N VAL A 265 -0.31 7.57 -46.08
CA VAL A 265 -0.28 9.04 -46.04
C VAL A 265 0.46 9.47 -44.79
N THR A 266 1.49 10.30 -44.91
CA THR A 266 2.30 10.74 -43.77
C THR A 266 1.89 12.13 -43.27
N TYR A 267 1.96 12.34 -41.96
CA TYR A 267 1.81 13.65 -41.33
C TYR A 267 2.97 13.95 -40.39
N GLY A 268 3.34 15.21 -40.25
CA GLY A 268 4.42 15.61 -39.35
C GLY A 268 4.88 17.04 -39.60
N THR A 269 6.02 17.37 -39.01
CA THR A 269 6.71 18.66 -39.14
C THR A 269 7.81 18.62 -40.20
N THR A 270 8.27 17.42 -40.57
CA THR A 270 9.28 17.22 -41.61
C THR A 270 8.68 17.49 -43.00
N ALA A 271 9.44 18.18 -43.86
CA ALA A 271 9.02 18.52 -45.23
C ALA A 271 8.74 17.31 -46.15
N ALA A 272 9.21 16.11 -45.78
CA ALA A 272 8.94 14.86 -46.48
C ALA A 272 7.53 14.30 -46.23
N CYS A 273 6.80 14.82 -45.24
CA CYS A 273 5.44 14.38 -44.95
C CYS A 273 4.45 14.85 -46.02
N ASN A 274 3.37 14.10 -46.25
CA ASN A 274 2.29 14.57 -47.12
C ASN A 274 1.53 15.75 -46.50
N PHE A 275 1.22 15.66 -45.21
CA PHE A 275 0.70 16.76 -44.38
C PHE A 275 1.85 17.35 -43.57
N VAL A 276 2.23 18.59 -43.88
CA VAL A 276 3.37 19.27 -43.26
C VAL A 276 2.87 20.39 -42.35
N GLY A 277 3.21 20.32 -41.07
CA GLY A 277 2.96 21.36 -40.07
C GLY A 277 4.22 22.17 -39.79
N GLN A 278 4.14 23.50 -39.92
CA GLN A 278 5.23 24.43 -39.62
C GLN A 278 4.80 25.40 -38.52
N VAL A 279 5.61 25.51 -37.46
CA VAL A 279 5.37 26.45 -36.37
C VAL A 279 6.31 27.64 -36.52
N ASN A 280 5.78 28.85 -36.62
CA ASN A 280 6.58 30.07 -36.73
C ASN A 280 7.05 30.57 -35.33
N ALA A 281 7.87 31.62 -35.32
CA ALA A 281 8.42 32.21 -34.09
C ALA A 281 7.36 32.74 -33.10
N THR A 282 6.15 33.07 -33.59
CA THR A 282 5.03 33.52 -32.75
C THR A 282 4.20 32.37 -32.17
N GLY A 283 4.57 31.12 -32.46
CA GLY A 283 3.85 29.93 -32.03
C GLY A 283 2.58 29.65 -32.85
N GLN A 284 2.51 30.12 -34.10
CA GLN A 284 1.41 29.79 -35.02
C GLN A 284 1.80 28.57 -35.86
N LEU A 285 0.97 27.53 -35.82
CA LEU A 285 1.06 26.32 -36.64
C LEU A 285 0.28 26.52 -37.94
N THR A 286 0.93 26.29 -39.08
CA THR A 286 0.29 26.18 -40.40
C THR A 286 0.45 24.76 -40.92
N VAL A 287 -0.66 24.09 -41.23
CA VAL A 287 -0.68 22.73 -41.81
C VAL A 287 -0.99 22.83 -43.29
N THR A 288 -0.17 22.19 -44.12
CA THR A 288 -0.30 22.18 -45.58
C THR A 288 -0.42 20.76 -46.13
N TYR A 289 -1.20 20.60 -47.19
CA TYR A 289 -1.35 19.34 -47.93
C TYR A 289 -1.37 19.66 -49.43
N GLN A 290 -0.51 19.01 -50.21
CA GLN A 290 -0.36 19.24 -51.65
C GLN A 290 -0.19 20.74 -52.01
N GLY A 291 0.60 21.46 -51.22
CA GLY A 291 0.87 22.90 -51.43
C GLY A 291 -0.26 23.85 -51.04
N LYS A 292 -1.39 23.35 -50.52
CA LYS A 292 -2.51 24.17 -50.04
C LYS A 292 -2.54 24.19 -48.51
N VAL A 293 -2.89 25.35 -47.94
CA VAL A 293 -3.11 25.47 -46.49
C VAL A 293 -4.41 24.76 -46.11
N VAL A 294 -4.31 23.79 -45.20
CA VAL A 294 -5.43 23.03 -44.64
C VAL A 294 -5.98 23.74 -43.40
N ALA A 295 -5.09 24.21 -42.53
CA ALA A 295 -5.47 24.88 -41.29
C ALA A 295 -4.34 25.78 -40.77
N THR A 296 -4.70 26.79 -39.99
CA THR A 296 -3.75 27.62 -39.22
C THR A 296 -4.30 27.89 -37.83
N LEU A 297 -3.50 27.64 -36.78
CA LEU A 297 -3.92 27.82 -35.38
C LEU A 297 -2.72 28.12 -34.45
N THR A 298 -2.98 28.78 -33.32
CA THR A 298 -1.97 29.08 -32.32
C THR A 298 -1.69 27.84 -31.45
N VAL A 299 -0.41 27.49 -31.31
CA VAL A 299 0.11 26.36 -30.51
C VAL A 299 1.20 26.80 -29.53
N ALA A 300 1.30 28.10 -29.24
CA ALA A 300 2.25 28.63 -28.27
C ALA A 300 2.09 27.95 -26.91
N GLY A 301 3.17 27.37 -26.37
CA GLY A 301 3.17 26.66 -25.10
C GLY A 301 2.79 25.17 -25.16
N PHE A 302 2.50 24.63 -26.35
CA PHE A 302 2.20 23.20 -26.51
C PHE A 302 3.49 22.37 -26.63
N ASP A 303 3.47 21.14 -26.13
CA ASP A 303 4.57 20.20 -26.36
C ASP A 303 4.54 19.62 -27.79
N GLN A 304 5.70 19.16 -28.25
CA GLN A 304 5.87 18.62 -29.61
C GLN A 304 4.96 17.41 -29.90
N GLY A 305 4.64 16.61 -28.88
CA GLY A 305 3.73 15.48 -29.03
C GLY A 305 2.29 15.93 -29.30
N LEU A 306 1.82 16.95 -28.59
CA LEU A 306 0.50 17.54 -28.85
C LEU A 306 0.45 18.21 -30.23
N ILE A 307 1.48 18.98 -30.60
CA ILE A 307 1.57 19.60 -31.93
C ILE A 307 1.49 18.54 -33.04
N SER A 308 2.27 17.46 -32.92
CA SER A 308 2.22 16.34 -33.88
C SER A 308 0.83 15.70 -33.95
N ASN A 309 0.18 15.45 -32.81
CA ASN A 309 -1.19 14.90 -32.80
C ASN A 309 -2.23 15.87 -33.40
N ILE A 310 -2.07 17.18 -33.24
CA ILE A 310 -2.91 18.20 -33.88
C ILE A 310 -2.79 18.13 -35.40
N ILE A 311 -1.56 18.03 -35.92
CA ILE A 311 -1.32 17.89 -37.37
C ILE A 311 -2.01 16.62 -37.89
N GLY A 312 -1.84 15.49 -37.19
CA GLY A 312 -2.47 14.22 -37.58
C GLY A 312 -4.01 14.24 -37.50
N ALA A 313 -4.59 14.93 -36.50
CA ALA A 313 -6.04 15.05 -36.40
C ALA A 313 -6.64 15.90 -37.53
N LEU A 314 -5.97 17.01 -37.88
CA LEU A 314 -6.34 17.84 -39.03
C LEU A 314 -6.21 17.07 -40.36
N ALA A 315 -5.15 16.28 -40.50
CA ALA A 315 -4.98 15.39 -41.66
C ALA A 315 -6.10 14.34 -41.74
N ALA A 316 -6.47 13.73 -40.62
CA ALA A 316 -7.57 12.77 -40.54
C ALA A 316 -8.91 13.39 -40.99
N HIS A 317 -9.23 14.60 -40.51
CA HIS A 317 -10.44 15.30 -40.93
C HIS A 317 -10.42 15.63 -42.43
N GLN A 318 -9.29 16.15 -42.94
CA GLN A 318 -9.15 16.46 -44.37
C GLN A 318 -9.36 15.22 -45.25
N LEU A 319 -8.88 14.04 -44.83
CA LEU A 319 -9.04 12.79 -45.56
C LEU A 319 -10.46 12.21 -45.48
N LEU A 320 -11.18 12.44 -44.38
CA LEU A 320 -12.51 11.85 -44.15
C LEU A 320 -13.68 12.70 -44.64
N ILE A 321 -13.56 14.03 -44.50
CA ILE A 321 -14.63 15.01 -44.72
C ILE A 321 -14.18 16.10 -45.70
N GLY A 322 -12.95 16.62 -45.55
CA GLY A 322 -12.40 17.70 -46.38
C GLY A 322 -12.11 18.97 -45.58
N ASN A 323 -12.26 20.12 -46.24
CA ASN A 323 -11.86 21.43 -45.69
C ASN A 323 -12.69 21.79 -44.45
N LEU A 324 -12.03 22.28 -43.40
CA LEU A 324 -12.69 22.81 -42.21
C LEU A 324 -13.23 24.23 -42.45
N ALA A 325 -14.42 24.53 -41.91
CA ALA A 325 -14.86 25.91 -41.78
C ALA A 325 -14.06 26.64 -40.69
N SER A 326 -13.93 27.97 -40.82
CA SER A 326 -13.14 28.79 -39.88
C SER A 326 -13.71 28.79 -38.45
N ALA A 327 -15.04 28.65 -38.31
CA ALA A 327 -15.69 28.53 -37.01
C ALA A 327 -15.29 27.22 -36.29
N ASP A 328 -15.29 26.11 -37.01
CA ASP A 328 -14.91 24.79 -36.46
C ASP A 328 -13.45 24.75 -36.05
N LEU A 329 -12.57 25.42 -36.81
CA LEU A 329 -11.15 25.53 -36.48
C LEU A 329 -10.93 26.33 -35.17
N THR A 330 -11.77 27.32 -34.92
CA THR A 330 -11.74 28.11 -33.67
C THR A 330 -12.19 27.25 -32.47
N THR A 331 -13.26 26.48 -32.65
CA THR A 331 -13.73 25.50 -31.66
C THR A 331 -12.66 24.46 -31.36
N PHE A 332 -12.02 23.93 -32.41
CA PHE A 332 -10.92 22.97 -32.27
C PHE A 332 -9.70 23.55 -31.55
N ALA A 333 -9.29 24.78 -31.88
CA ALA A 333 -8.19 25.47 -31.20
C ALA A 333 -8.45 25.62 -29.69
N THR A 334 -9.70 25.92 -29.30
CA THR A 334 -10.12 26.00 -27.90
C THR A 334 -9.99 24.65 -27.19
N SER A 335 -10.41 23.56 -27.85
CA SER A 335 -10.26 22.20 -27.33
C SER A 335 -8.78 21.79 -27.20
N CYS A 336 -7.92 22.18 -28.14
CA CYS A 336 -6.48 21.95 -28.08
C CYS A 336 -5.85 22.65 -26.86
N GLN A 337 -6.24 23.89 -26.58
CA GLN A 337 -5.77 24.62 -25.40
C GLN A 337 -6.14 23.91 -24.10
N ALA A 338 -7.35 23.36 -24.01
CA ALA A 338 -7.78 22.58 -22.85
C ALA A 338 -6.95 21.30 -22.63
N LEU A 339 -6.48 20.66 -23.70
CA LEU A 339 -5.59 19.49 -23.65
C LEU A 339 -4.14 19.86 -23.29
N ALA A 340 -3.70 21.07 -23.63
CA ALA A 340 -2.36 21.57 -23.33
C ALA A 340 -2.18 21.95 -21.85
N VAL A 341 -3.25 22.36 -21.16
CA VAL A 341 -3.22 22.66 -19.73
C VAL A 341 -3.17 21.35 -18.94
N LYS A 342 -1.96 20.79 -18.79
CA LYS A 342 -1.67 19.78 -17.76
C LYS A 342 -2.00 20.41 -16.40
N ALA A 343 -2.75 19.71 -15.55
CA ALA A 343 -3.36 20.27 -14.34
C ALA A 343 -2.36 21.08 -13.50
N LEU A 344 -2.35 22.40 -13.71
CA LEU A 344 -1.50 23.33 -12.99
C LEU A 344 -2.13 23.54 -11.62
N GLN A 345 -1.37 23.28 -10.57
CA GLN A 345 -1.73 23.71 -9.22
C GLN A 345 -0.69 24.72 -8.76
N GLN A 346 -1.14 25.79 -8.13
CA GLN A 346 -0.26 26.79 -7.53
C GLN A 346 -0.61 26.93 -6.06
N THR A 347 0.41 27.05 -5.23
CA THR A 347 0.27 27.25 -3.79
C THR A 347 1.48 28.00 -3.25
N THR A 348 1.37 28.57 -2.05
CA THR A 348 2.46 29.25 -1.37
C THR A 348 2.82 28.45 -0.12
N VAL A 349 4.11 28.15 0.07
CA VAL A 349 4.64 27.38 1.21
C VAL A 349 5.91 28.09 1.69
N GLN A 350 6.00 28.45 2.97
CA GLN A 350 7.13 29.23 3.52
C GLN A 350 7.41 30.53 2.74
N ASP A 351 6.37 31.26 2.36
CA ASP A 351 6.47 32.48 1.53
C ASP A 351 7.06 32.27 0.12
N HIS A 352 7.26 31.01 -0.31
CA HIS A 352 7.72 30.65 -1.66
C HIS A 352 6.57 30.16 -2.53
N GLN A 353 6.56 30.57 -3.80
CA GLN A 353 5.60 30.09 -4.79
C GLN A 353 5.97 28.68 -5.26
N VAL A 354 5.02 27.75 -5.15
CA VAL A 354 5.15 26.37 -5.63
C VAL A 354 4.16 26.15 -6.76
N THR A 355 4.68 25.90 -7.96
CA THR A 355 3.91 25.50 -9.14
C THR A 355 4.04 24.00 -9.37
N ILE A 356 2.93 23.28 -9.54
CA ILE A 356 2.92 21.83 -9.75
C ILE A 356 2.36 21.52 -11.14
N ILE A 357 3.10 20.74 -11.92
CA ILE A 357 2.70 20.24 -13.23
C ILE A 357 2.56 18.72 -13.14
N ASP A 358 1.30 18.25 -13.15
CA ASP A 358 0.95 16.84 -12.93
C ASP A 358 0.60 16.12 -14.23
N ASP A 359 1.39 15.10 -14.60
CA ASP A 359 1.18 14.21 -15.74
C ASP A 359 1.18 12.73 -15.27
N THR A 360 0.34 12.42 -14.29
CA THR A 360 0.28 11.10 -13.64
C THR A 360 -0.70 10.09 -14.26
N HIS A 361 -1.23 10.35 -15.46
CA HIS A 361 -2.24 9.47 -16.07
C HIS A 361 -1.67 8.08 -16.42
N ASN A 362 -0.65 8.05 -17.28
CA ASN A 362 0.04 6.83 -17.73
C ASN A 362 1.54 7.12 -17.91
N ALA A 363 2.38 6.09 -17.87
CA ALA A 363 3.82 6.24 -18.08
C ALA A 363 4.37 5.10 -18.93
N GLU A 364 5.17 5.47 -19.92
CA GLU A 364 6.05 4.65 -20.76
C GLU A 364 7.39 5.38 -20.85
N LEU A 365 8.48 4.68 -21.19
CA LEU A 365 9.81 5.29 -21.31
C LEU A 365 9.77 6.57 -22.19
N LEU A 366 9.22 6.47 -23.41
CA LEU A 366 9.12 7.61 -24.32
C LEU A 366 8.29 8.78 -23.76
N SER A 367 7.20 8.49 -23.02
CA SER A 367 6.37 9.55 -22.42
C SER A 367 7.04 10.19 -21.20
N MET A 368 7.85 9.44 -20.45
CA MET A 368 8.71 9.98 -19.38
C MET A 368 9.78 10.90 -19.95
N THR A 369 10.52 10.46 -20.98
CA THR A 369 11.57 11.25 -21.62
C THR A 369 11.00 12.52 -22.26
N ASN A 370 9.87 12.44 -22.98
CA ASN A 370 9.23 13.63 -23.57
C ASN A 370 8.82 14.64 -22.50
N PHE A 371 8.24 14.18 -21.38
CA PHE A 371 7.87 15.06 -20.27
C PHE A 371 9.10 15.64 -19.56
N MET A 372 10.18 14.87 -19.45
CA MET A 372 11.46 15.34 -18.93
C MET A 372 12.02 16.48 -19.78
N ARG A 373 12.00 16.36 -21.11
CA ARG A 373 12.44 17.44 -22.02
C ARG A 373 11.59 18.70 -21.88
N TYR A 374 10.26 18.54 -21.82
CA TYR A 374 9.34 19.64 -21.54
C TYR A 374 9.64 20.32 -20.20
N ALA A 375 9.87 19.53 -19.14
CA ALA A 375 10.18 20.06 -17.81
C ALA A 375 11.52 20.82 -17.77
N GLN A 376 12.52 20.34 -18.53
CA GLN A 376 13.79 21.03 -18.69
C GLN A 376 13.63 22.36 -19.45
N SER A 377 12.85 22.39 -20.54
CA SER A 377 12.61 23.62 -21.31
C SER A 377 11.56 24.56 -20.69
N TYR A 378 10.92 24.17 -19.59
CA TYR A 378 9.90 24.98 -18.93
C TYR A 378 10.52 26.30 -18.43
N PRO A 379 9.98 27.47 -18.83
CA PRO A 379 10.57 28.76 -18.48
C PRO A 379 10.36 29.06 -16.99
N VAL A 380 11.45 29.39 -16.30
CA VAL A 380 11.45 29.78 -14.87
C VAL A 380 12.43 30.94 -14.65
N SER A 381 12.28 31.68 -13.55
CA SER A 381 13.27 32.68 -13.15
C SER A 381 14.58 32.03 -12.69
N ALA A 382 15.69 32.78 -12.68
CA ALA A 382 17.00 32.24 -12.29
C ALA A 382 17.06 31.73 -10.84
N GLN A 383 16.15 32.18 -9.98
CA GLN A 383 16.06 31.81 -8.56
C GLN A 383 15.03 30.69 -8.31
N THR A 384 14.35 30.19 -9.34
CA THR A 384 13.30 29.18 -9.18
C THR A 384 13.86 27.78 -9.39
N GLN A 385 13.69 26.91 -8.40
CA GLN A 385 14.11 25.50 -8.47
C GLN A 385 13.16 24.65 -9.32
N LYS A 386 13.70 23.63 -9.98
CA LYS A 386 12.96 22.60 -10.70
C LYS A 386 13.13 21.25 -10.01
N ILE A 387 12.04 20.73 -9.46
CA ILE A 387 11.99 19.41 -8.84
C ILE A 387 11.25 18.45 -9.76
N PHE A 388 11.76 17.23 -9.92
CA PHE A 388 11.06 16.16 -10.64
C PHE A 388 10.69 15.00 -9.71
N ILE A 389 9.43 14.56 -9.76
CA ILE A 389 8.92 13.39 -9.05
C ILE A 389 8.67 12.28 -10.06
N VAL A 390 9.49 11.24 -9.99
CA VAL A 390 9.46 10.08 -10.89
C VAL A 390 8.66 8.96 -10.26
N GLY A 391 7.60 8.55 -10.95
CA GLY A 391 6.76 7.42 -10.59
C GLY A 391 6.96 6.20 -11.47
N ARG A 392 6.32 5.12 -11.05
CA ARG A 392 6.34 3.82 -11.72
C ARG A 392 5.89 3.88 -13.19
N ILE A 393 6.65 3.23 -14.08
CA ILE A 393 6.21 2.67 -15.36
C ILE A 393 5.75 1.22 -15.11
N ILE A 394 4.51 0.89 -15.50
CA ILE A 394 3.93 -0.45 -15.29
C ILE A 394 4.36 -1.44 -16.39
N ASN A 395 4.24 -2.73 -16.11
CA ASN A 395 4.40 -3.86 -17.05
C ASN A 395 5.83 -4.11 -17.58
N LEU A 396 6.86 -3.45 -17.06
CA LEU A 396 8.23 -3.64 -17.55
C LEU A 396 8.83 -5.03 -17.26
N GLU A 397 8.22 -5.81 -16.36
CA GLU A 397 8.66 -7.17 -15.99
C GLU A 397 10.20 -7.25 -15.77
N SER A 398 10.91 -8.14 -16.46
CA SER A 398 12.37 -8.30 -16.33
C SER A 398 13.19 -7.11 -16.84
N GLN A 399 12.60 -6.20 -17.62
CA GLN A 399 13.28 -5.02 -18.16
C GLN A 399 13.14 -3.77 -17.28
N ALA A 400 12.43 -3.86 -16.15
CA ALA A 400 12.20 -2.72 -15.25
C ALA A 400 13.52 -2.02 -14.88
N ARG A 401 14.53 -2.78 -14.46
CA ARG A 401 15.85 -2.25 -14.09
C ARG A 401 16.48 -1.50 -15.25
N GLN A 402 16.62 -2.12 -16.42
CA GLN A 402 17.25 -1.50 -17.60
C GLN A 402 16.57 -0.19 -18.01
N VAL A 403 15.24 -0.16 -18.04
CA VAL A 403 14.47 1.05 -18.40
C VAL A 403 14.66 2.16 -17.36
N TYR A 404 14.65 1.85 -16.06
CA TYR A 404 14.92 2.87 -15.06
C TYR A 404 16.39 3.31 -15.04
N GLN A 405 17.34 2.45 -15.38
CA GLN A 405 18.75 2.84 -15.55
C GLN A 405 18.93 3.85 -16.69
N GLN A 406 18.20 3.65 -17.80
CA GLN A 406 18.15 4.64 -18.89
C GLN A 406 17.60 5.98 -18.40
N LEU A 407 16.49 5.97 -17.65
CA LEU A 407 15.94 7.19 -17.06
C LEU A 407 16.90 7.86 -16.07
N VAL A 408 17.58 7.10 -15.21
CA VAL A 408 18.58 7.62 -14.26
C VAL A 408 19.74 8.27 -15.02
N THR A 409 20.18 7.67 -16.13
CA THR A 409 21.23 8.24 -16.99
C THR A 409 20.81 9.61 -17.53
N GLU A 410 19.57 9.73 -18.03
CA GLU A 410 19.03 11.01 -18.48
C GLU A 410 18.89 12.02 -17.33
N PHE A 411 18.37 11.62 -16.16
CA PHE A 411 18.27 12.49 -14.99
C PHE A 411 19.64 12.99 -14.54
N ASN A 412 20.66 12.13 -14.52
CA ASN A 412 22.03 12.49 -14.16
C ASN A 412 22.66 13.51 -15.13
N GLN A 413 22.11 13.67 -16.33
CA GLN A 413 22.53 14.67 -17.33
C GLN A 413 21.61 15.89 -17.40
N SER A 414 20.49 15.87 -16.66
CA SER A 414 19.49 16.93 -16.66
C SER A 414 19.90 18.14 -15.79
N GLN A 415 19.16 19.24 -15.93
CA GLN A 415 19.32 20.47 -15.15
C GLN A 415 18.28 20.60 -14.02
N PHE A 416 17.75 19.49 -13.49
CA PHE A 416 16.89 19.56 -12.30
C PHE A 416 17.72 19.76 -11.04
N ASP A 417 17.18 20.51 -10.09
CA ASP A 417 17.81 20.70 -8.78
C ASP A 417 17.68 19.45 -7.90
N THR A 418 16.55 18.76 -7.99
CA THR A 418 16.31 17.55 -7.21
C THR A 418 15.34 16.60 -7.90
N VAL A 419 15.64 15.30 -7.84
CA VAL A 419 14.77 14.23 -8.32
C VAL A 419 14.34 13.33 -7.16
N TYR A 420 13.04 13.21 -6.95
CA TYR A 420 12.43 12.32 -5.97
C TYR A 420 11.83 11.10 -6.68
N THR A 421 11.89 9.93 -6.05
CA THR A 421 11.29 8.71 -6.62
C THR A 421 10.12 8.21 -5.78
N PHE A 422 9.04 7.79 -6.44
CA PHE A 422 7.80 7.39 -5.79
C PHE A 422 7.27 6.04 -6.30
N GLY A 423 7.29 5.03 -5.44
CA GLY A 423 6.83 3.67 -5.72
C GLY A 423 7.95 2.62 -5.92
N PRO A 424 7.70 1.35 -5.54
CA PRO A 424 8.73 0.39 -5.12
C PRO A 424 9.69 -0.12 -6.20
N GLU A 425 9.41 0.04 -7.50
CA GLU A 425 10.26 -0.48 -8.57
C GLU A 425 11.48 0.40 -8.85
N ILE A 426 11.36 1.71 -8.63
CA ILE A 426 12.45 2.67 -8.90
C ILE A 426 13.56 2.54 -7.85
N ASP A 427 13.25 2.01 -6.66
CA ASP A 427 14.21 1.81 -5.57
C ASP A 427 15.43 0.97 -6.00
N GLN A 428 15.24 0.04 -6.94
CA GLN A 428 16.29 -0.84 -7.46
C GLN A 428 17.44 -0.12 -8.15
N VAL A 429 17.23 1.11 -8.62
CA VAL A 429 18.23 1.96 -9.28
C VAL A 429 18.48 3.26 -8.53
N ALA A 430 17.92 3.42 -7.32
CA ALA A 430 18.03 4.65 -6.52
C ALA A 430 19.49 5.02 -6.23
N ALA A 431 20.35 4.03 -5.99
CA ALA A 431 21.78 4.22 -5.76
C ALA A 431 22.57 4.74 -6.98
N GLU A 432 21.98 4.69 -8.18
CA GLU A 432 22.63 5.10 -9.43
C GLU A 432 22.42 6.59 -9.75
N PHE A 433 21.53 7.27 -9.02
CA PHE A 433 21.40 8.73 -9.12
C PHE A 433 22.64 9.42 -8.53
N LYS A 434 23.07 10.52 -9.15
CA LYS A 434 24.10 11.40 -8.57
C LYS A 434 23.65 11.85 -7.18
N PRO A 435 24.49 11.71 -6.12
CA PRO A 435 24.09 12.06 -4.75
C PRO A 435 23.56 13.50 -4.60
N ALA A 436 24.11 14.45 -5.35
CA ALA A 436 23.67 15.85 -5.34
C ALA A 436 22.29 16.08 -5.97
N LEU A 437 21.84 15.16 -6.85
CA LEU A 437 20.55 15.25 -7.55
C LEU A 437 19.44 14.50 -6.79
N TYR A 438 19.79 13.50 -5.98
CA TYR A 438 18.83 12.54 -5.47
C TYR A 438 18.13 12.99 -4.18
N GLY A 439 16.81 13.24 -4.27
CA GLY A 439 15.98 13.72 -3.17
C GLY A 439 15.52 12.63 -2.19
N GLY A 440 15.56 11.36 -2.60
CA GLY A 440 15.17 10.18 -1.81
C GLY A 440 14.03 9.36 -2.42
N HIS A 441 13.81 8.16 -1.85
CA HIS A 441 12.75 7.23 -2.23
C HIS A 441 11.55 7.30 -1.27
N PHE A 442 10.33 7.29 -1.81
CA PHE A 442 9.11 7.40 -1.01
C PHE A 442 8.02 6.43 -1.46
N GLU A 443 7.38 5.76 -0.49
CA GLU A 443 6.20 4.90 -0.72
C GLU A 443 4.89 5.56 -0.24
N THR A 444 4.98 6.64 0.52
CA THR A 444 3.83 7.38 1.05
C THR A 444 3.91 8.84 0.63
N ILE A 445 2.76 9.42 0.33
CA ILE A 445 2.67 10.80 -0.16
C ILE A 445 3.01 11.77 0.96
N GLU A 446 2.61 11.43 2.18
CA GLU A 446 2.84 12.22 3.38
C GLU A 446 4.34 12.46 3.62
N LEU A 447 5.17 11.40 3.58
CA LEU A 447 6.62 11.52 3.76
C LEU A 447 7.29 12.27 2.60
N LEU A 448 6.82 12.08 1.37
CA LEU A 448 7.35 12.78 0.20
C LEU A 448 7.10 14.29 0.31
N ILE A 449 5.86 14.70 0.64
CA ILE A 449 5.52 16.11 0.83
C ILE A 449 6.36 16.70 1.95
N GLN A 450 6.49 16.01 3.09
CA GLN A 450 7.35 16.46 4.19
C GLN A 450 8.80 16.68 3.75
N ALA A 451 9.38 15.75 2.99
CA ALA A 451 10.76 15.83 2.54
C ALA A 451 11.01 16.98 1.55
N ILE A 452 10.04 17.26 0.67
CA ILE A 452 10.11 18.41 -0.24
C ILE A 452 9.95 19.70 0.57
N THR A 453 8.92 19.80 1.41
CA THR A 453 8.62 21.00 2.19
C THR A 453 9.76 21.39 3.13
N LYS A 454 10.45 20.44 3.75
CA LYS A 454 11.62 20.73 4.62
C LYS A 454 12.82 21.33 3.88
N ARG A 455 12.87 21.20 2.56
CA ARG A 455 13.97 21.68 1.72
C ARG A 455 13.58 22.88 0.86
N LEU A 456 12.32 23.33 0.91
CA LEU A 456 11.88 24.52 0.20
C LEU A 456 12.63 25.74 0.76
N SER A 457 13.33 26.44 -0.13
CA SER A 457 14.10 27.64 0.22
C SER A 457 13.99 28.75 -0.84
N THR A 458 13.35 28.45 -1.97
CA THR A 458 13.08 29.37 -3.07
C THR A 458 11.76 28.99 -3.73
N ASP A 459 11.29 29.84 -4.64
CA ASP A 459 10.21 29.46 -5.56
C ASP A 459 10.56 28.16 -6.28
N THR A 460 9.58 27.30 -6.51
CA THR A 460 9.80 25.93 -6.96
C THR A 460 8.76 25.50 -7.99
N VAL A 461 9.18 24.82 -9.05
CA VAL A 461 8.31 24.11 -9.98
C VAL A 461 8.50 22.60 -9.80
N ILE A 462 7.41 21.89 -9.48
CA ILE A 462 7.39 20.45 -9.27
C ILE A 462 6.73 19.76 -10.47
N PHE A 463 7.49 18.92 -11.16
CA PHE A 463 7.02 18.09 -12.26
C PHE A 463 6.73 16.67 -11.76
N ILE A 464 5.53 16.13 -12.01
CA ILE A 464 5.15 14.81 -11.54
C ILE A 464 4.79 13.91 -12.72
N LYS A 465 5.50 12.80 -12.89
CA LYS A 465 5.23 11.83 -13.96
C LYS A 465 5.30 10.40 -13.46
N GLY A 466 4.27 9.62 -13.76
CA GLY A 466 4.24 8.19 -13.47
C GLY A 466 2.87 7.61 -13.80
N SER A 467 2.75 6.28 -13.79
CA SER A 467 1.46 5.63 -13.98
C SER A 467 0.61 5.74 -12.73
N SER A 468 -0.63 6.20 -12.86
CA SER A 468 -1.64 6.14 -11.78
C SER A 468 -2.15 4.72 -11.52
N ARG A 469 -1.92 3.78 -12.44
CA ARG A 469 -2.33 2.38 -12.28
C ARG A 469 -1.44 1.70 -11.23
N ASN A 470 -2.08 1.05 -10.25
CA ASN A 470 -1.40 0.44 -9.09
C ASN A 470 -0.48 1.40 -8.32
N SER A 471 -0.77 2.71 -8.36
CA SER A 471 -0.01 3.74 -7.67
C SER A 471 -0.95 4.81 -7.11
N LYS A 472 -0.47 5.57 -6.11
CA LYS A 472 -1.17 6.74 -5.57
C LYS A 472 -0.59 8.05 -6.08
N ILE A 473 0.31 8.02 -7.07
CA ILE A 473 1.08 9.19 -7.52
C ILE A 473 0.19 10.35 -8.00
N ASN A 474 -0.97 10.06 -8.59
CA ASN A 474 -1.98 11.06 -9.02
C ASN A 474 -2.69 11.80 -7.88
N ARG A 475 -2.36 11.48 -6.62
CA ARG A 475 -2.86 12.18 -5.45
C ARG A 475 -1.83 13.17 -4.90
N ILE A 476 -0.57 13.11 -5.34
CA ILE A 476 0.51 13.96 -4.81
C ILE A 476 0.18 15.43 -5.01
N SER A 477 -0.14 15.87 -6.23
CA SER A 477 -0.43 17.28 -6.52
C SER A 477 -1.50 17.87 -5.58
N ARG A 478 -2.67 17.22 -5.51
CA ARG A 478 -3.76 17.66 -4.61
C ARG A 478 -3.42 17.57 -3.12
N GLN A 479 -2.65 16.56 -2.71
CA GLN A 479 -2.26 16.42 -1.31
C GLN A 479 -1.15 17.40 -0.92
N PHE A 480 -0.23 17.74 -1.82
CA PHE A 480 0.83 18.71 -1.61
C PHE A 480 0.23 20.08 -1.30
N VAL A 481 -0.65 20.59 -2.18
CA VAL A 481 -1.36 21.86 -1.97
C VAL A 481 -2.09 21.91 -0.63
N ARG A 482 -2.64 20.76 -0.19
CA ARG A 482 -3.38 20.68 1.07
C ARG A 482 -2.49 20.53 2.30
N GLN A 483 -1.36 19.83 2.20
CA GLN A 483 -0.56 19.39 3.36
C GLN A 483 0.74 20.16 3.53
N ALA A 484 1.37 20.63 2.46
CA ALA A 484 2.66 21.31 2.52
C ALA A 484 2.64 22.52 3.46
N PRO A 485 1.62 23.41 3.47
CA PRO A 485 1.57 24.50 4.44
C PRO A 485 1.54 24.03 5.91
N HIS A 486 1.06 22.81 6.19
CA HIS A 486 0.97 22.29 7.57
C HIS A 486 2.29 21.78 8.11
N TYR A 487 3.19 21.28 7.25
CA TYR A 487 4.51 20.79 7.68
C TYR A 487 5.49 21.92 8.02
N VAL A 488 5.12 23.16 7.71
CA VAL A 488 5.88 24.38 7.99
C VAL A 488 5.62 24.90 9.40
N ASP A 489 4.39 24.79 9.90
CA ASP A 489 3.93 25.46 11.13
C ASP A 489 4.15 24.64 12.43
N GLY A 490 5.03 23.65 12.45
CA GLY A 490 5.31 22.85 13.66
C GLY A 490 4.35 21.68 13.93
N ALA A 491 3.55 21.25 12.95
CA ALA A 491 2.67 20.08 13.07
C ALA A 491 3.43 18.74 13.25
N ASP A 492 4.75 18.71 13.05
CA ASP A 492 5.62 17.55 13.37
C ASP A 492 5.95 17.47 14.87
N GLN A 493 5.56 18.46 15.68
CA GLN A 493 5.74 18.43 17.14
C GLN A 493 4.57 17.70 17.79
N VAL A 494 4.86 16.57 18.42
CA VAL A 494 3.91 15.90 19.32
C VAL A 494 3.88 16.69 20.62
N ALA A 495 2.75 17.34 20.87
CA ALA A 495 2.54 18.10 22.10
C ALA A 495 1.62 17.31 23.03
N ILE A 496 2.07 17.12 24.26
CA ILE A 496 1.33 16.45 25.34
C ILE A 496 1.36 17.42 26.52
N ALA A 497 0.18 17.80 27.01
CA ALA A 497 -0.01 18.88 28.00
C ALA A 497 0.94 18.80 29.21
N GLU A 498 1.27 17.58 29.65
CA GLU A 498 2.13 17.35 30.81
C GLU A 498 3.60 17.03 30.45
N ILE A 499 3.92 16.65 29.21
CA ILE A 499 5.29 16.17 28.85
C ILE A 499 6.13 17.27 28.18
N ALA A 500 5.51 18.18 27.45
CA ALA A 500 6.06 19.49 27.04
C ALA A 500 5.03 20.20 26.13
N PRO A 501 4.43 21.32 26.53
CA PRO A 501 3.54 22.08 25.65
C PRO A 501 4.35 22.76 24.54
N SER A 502 3.94 22.56 23.29
CA SER A 502 4.30 23.44 22.18
C SER A 502 3.18 24.42 21.93
N SER A 503 3.45 25.72 22.07
CA SER A 503 2.47 26.79 21.89
C SER A 503 2.03 26.98 20.43
N THR A 504 2.68 26.32 19.47
CA THR A 504 2.37 26.41 18.03
C THR A 504 1.75 25.14 17.47
N ALA A 505 1.74 24.02 18.22
CA ALA A 505 1.25 22.75 17.72
C ALA A 505 -0.28 22.73 17.52
N TYR A 506 -0.70 22.42 16.29
CA TYR A 506 -2.11 22.21 15.92
C TYR A 506 -2.28 20.98 15.01
N THR A 507 -3.51 20.48 14.94
CA THR A 507 -3.94 19.44 13.99
C THR A 507 -5.01 19.97 13.05
N THR A 508 -5.10 19.37 11.87
CA THR A 508 -6.13 19.69 10.86
C THR A 508 -7.43 18.95 11.10
N ASN A 509 -7.47 18.07 12.09
CA ASN A 509 -8.69 17.44 12.56
C ASN A 509 -9.46 18.39 13.48
N GLY A 510 -10.78 18.36 13.37
CA GLY A 510 -11.70 19.16 14.17
C GLY A 510 -12.18 18.37 15.37
N VAL A 511 -12.72 19.08 16.36
CA VAL A 511 -13.16 18.50 17.63
C VAL A 511 -14.65 18.17 17.67
N GLY A 512 -15.35 18.25 16.54
CA GLY A 512 -16.80 18.02 16.44
C GLY A 512 -17.25 16.70 17.11
N ARG A 513 -16.56 15.59 16.83
CA ARG A 513 -16.78 14.29 17.51
C ARG A 513 -16.70 14.40 19.03
N LEU A 514 -15.67 15.06 19.56
CA LEU A 514 -15.46 15.19 21.01
C LEU A 514 -16.58 16.02 21.65
N LEU A 515 -17.02 17.09 20.97
CA LEU A 515 -18.09 17.96 21.45
C LEU A 515 -19.48 17.30 21.41
N VAL A 516 -19.74 16.43 20.42
CA VAL A 516 -20.97 15.60 20.39
C VAL A 516 -20.99 14.68 21.60
N ILE A 517 -19.90 13.93 21.84
CA ILE A 517 -19.79 13.02 22.99
C ILE A 517 -19.98 13.78 24.31
N LEU A 518 -19.27 14.89 24.51
CA LEU A 518 -19.42 15.74 25.69
C LEU A 518 -20.87 16.21 25.87
N SER A 519 -21.52 16.67 24.79
CA SER A 519 -22.90 17.16 24.81
C SER A 519 -23.93 16.08 25.17
N CYS A 520 -23.71 14.83 24.74
CA CYS A 520 -24.52 13.68 25.15
C CYS A 520 -24.39 13.43 26.66
N LEU A 521 -23.15 13.32 27.14
CA LEU A 521 -22.85 12.96 28.53
C LEU A 521 -23.31 14.05 29.53
N GLU A 522 -23.22 15.32 29.15
CA GLU A 522 -23.77 16.43 29.94
C GLU A 522 -25.29 16.35 30.06
N ARG A 523 -26.00 16.04 28.98
CA ARG A 523 -27.47 15.92 29.02
C ARG A 523 -27.93 14.70 29.82
N LEU A 524 -27.18 13.60 29.77
CA LEU A 524 -27.39 12.44 30.65
C LEU A 524 -27.22 12.83 32.13
N THR A 525 -26.17 13.60 32.45
CA THR A 525 -25.91 14.12 33.81
C THR A 525 -27.06 14.95 34.35
N TYR A 526 -27.63 15.84 33.52
CA TYR A 526 -28.76 16.67 33.90
C TYR A 526 -30.13 15.99 33.72
N ARG A 527 -30.16 14.66 33.53
CA ARG A 527 -31.37 13.83 33.31
C ARG A 527 -32.26 14.32 32.16
N LYS A 528 -31.68 15.01 31.18
CA LYS A 528 -32.36 15.44 29.94
C LYS A 528 -32.40 14.35 28.88
N LEU A 529 -31.60 13.31 29.04
CA LEU A 529 -31.58 12.10 28.22
C LEU A 529 -31.48 10.87 29.15
N LYS A 530 -31.89 9.71 28.64
CA LYS A 530 -31.65 8.39 29.22
C LYS A 530 -30.90 7.53 28.21
N LEU A 531 -30.07 6.61 28.69
CA LEU A 531 -29.32 5.69 27.83
C LEU A 531 -30.23 4.77 26.99
N THR A 532 -31.46 4.55 27.45
CA THR A 532 -32.51 3.78 26.77
C THR A 532 -33.32 4.59 25.76
N ASP A 533 -33.09 5.91 25.65
CA ASP A 533 -33.81 6.74 24.68
C ASP A 533 -33.46 6.29 23.26
N LEU A 534 -34.48 6.22 22.41
CA LEU A 534 -34.31 5.85 21.01
C LEU A 534 -33.91 7.07 20.18
N VAL A 535 -32.78 6.94 19.49
CA VAL A 535 -32.29 7.89 18.50
C VAL A 535 -32.72 7.41 17.13
N LYS A 536 -33.63 8.15 16.49
CA LYS A 536 -34.06 7.92 15.12
C LYS A 536 -32.97 8.34 14.15
N ILE A 537 -32.60 7.46 13.22
CA ILE A 537 -31.59 7.74 12.20
C ILE A 537 -32.20 8.59 11.09
N THR A 538 -31.60 9.76 10.88
CA THR A 538 -31.99 10.78 9.89
C THR A 538 -31.00 10.88 8.73
N GLN A 539 -29.76 10.39 8.91
CA GLN A 539 -28.75 10.29 7.86
C GLN A 539 -28.02 8.94 7.85
N ASP A 540 -27.97 8.27 6.71
CA ASP A 540 -27.25 7.01 6.50
C ASP A 540 -25.86 7.19 5.86
N LEU A 541 -25.56 8.39 5.36
CA LEU A 541 -24.35 8.71 4.59
C LEU A 541 -24.05 7.69 3.48
N ASN A 542 -25.04 7.25 2.70
CA ASN A 542 -24.89 6.16 1.70
C ASN A 542 -23.72 6.33 0.72
N HIS A 543 -23.36 7.56 0.37
CA HIS A 543 -22.26 7.85 -0.55
C HIS A 543 -20.88 7.97 0.12
N ASP A 544 -20.81 7.91 1.46
CA ASP A 544 -19.56 7.99 2.22
C ASP A 544 -18.84 6.64 2.25
N ARG A 545 -17.59 6.63 1.74
CA ARG A 545 -16.74 5.42 1.66
C ARG A 545 -15.77 5.28 2.83
N SER A 546 -16.03 5.94 3.96
CA SER A 546 -15.16 5.86 5.13
C SER A 546 -15.12 4.43 5.68
N VAL A 547 -13.90 3.94 5.93
CA VAL A 547 -13.66 2.59 6.51
C VAL A 547 -14.39 2.40 7.84
N ASN A 548 -14.52 3.48 8.62
CA ASN A 548 -15.15 3.49 9.94
C ASN A 548 -16.65 3.85 9.90
N LYS A 549 -17.28 3.99 8.73
CA LYS A 549 -18.74 4.12 8.63
C LYS A 549 -19.38 2.84 9.18
N VAL A 550 -20.43 3.00 9.98
CA VAL A 550 -21.13 1.89 10.62
C VAL A 550 -22.15 1.24 9.68
N GLY A 551 -22.84 2.04 8.87
CA GLY A 551 -23.88 1.57 7.96
C GLY A 551 -25.27 1.66 8.57
N LEU A 552 -25.56 2.74 9.29
CA LEU A 552 -26.91 3.01 9.81
C LEU A 552 -27.89 3.27 8.65
N THR A 553 -29.14 2.83 8.77
CA THR A 553 -30.18 3.05 7.75
C THR A 553 -31.17 4.13 8.20
N VAL A 554 -31.55 5.04 7.30
CA VAL A 554 -32.56 6.08 7.62
C VAL A 554 -33.88 5.43 8.03
N GLY A 555 -34.47 5.92 9.12
CA GLY A 555 -35.72 5.41 9.69
C GLY A 555 -35.52 4.36 10.79
N GLU A 556 -34.34 3.74 10.89
CA GLU A 556 -34.00 2.88 12.03
C GLU A 556 -33.97 3.69 13.33
N SER A 557 -34.12 2.98 14.44
CA SER A 557 -33.98 3.55 15.78
C SER A 557 -33.04 2.68 16.59
N HIS A 558 -32.02 3.31 17.17
CA HIS A 558 -31.06 2.66 18.05
C HIS A 558 -31.10 3.33 19.41
N THR A 559 -30.76 2.60 20.45
CA THR A 559 -30.64 3.20 21.78
C THR A 559 -29.48 4.20 21.80
N LEU A 560 -29.62 5.25 22.61
CA LEU A 560 -28.54 6.22 22.84
C LEU A 560 -27.26 5.52 23.30
N LEU A 561 -27.38 4.45 24.11
CA LEU A 561 -26.27 3.63 24.57
C LEU A 561 -25.46 3.01 23.40
N GLU A 562 -26.13 2.42 22.40
CA GLU A 562 -25.44 1.80 21.26
C GLU A 562 -24.65 2.85 20.46
N LEU A 563 -25.30 3.97 20.14
CA LEU A 563 -24.70 5.02 19.33
C LEU A 563 -23.57 5.74 20.07
N ILE A 564 -23.75 6.10 21.35
CA ILE A 564 -22.69 6.76 22.11
C ILE A 564 -21.49 5.84 22.35
N SER A 565 -21.73 4.53 22.51
CA SER A 565 -20.65 3.53 22.63
C SER A 565 -19.79 3.48 21.36
N LEU A 566 -20.43 3.45 20.19
CA LEU A 566 -19.73 3.50 18.90
C LEU A 566 -18.99 4.82 18.70
N ALA A 567 -19.61 5.96 19.05
CA ALA A 567 -18.99 7.27 18.98
C ALA A 567 -17.74 7.39 19.85
N ILE A 568 -17.68 6.71 20.99
CA ILE A 568 -16.51 6.68 21.89
C ILE A 568 -15.41 5.76 21.33
N VAL A 569 -15.77 4.60 20.80
CA VAL A 569 -14.80 3.58 20.34
C VAL A 569 -14.23 3.88 18.96
N ALA A 570 -15.03 4.42 18.03
CA ALA A 570 -14.62 4.63 16.64
C ALA A 570 -15.03 6.02 16.12
N PRO A 571 -14.33 6.56 15.10
CA PRO A 571 -14.72 7.83 14.49
C PRO A 571 -16.15 7.88 13.94
N ALA A 572 -16.67 6.75 13.45
CA ALA A 572 -18.08 6.49 13.11
C ALA A 572 -18.87 7.72 12.61
N PRO A 573 -18.54 8.30 11.44
CA PRO A 573 -19.05 9.62 11.04
C PRO A 573 -20.59 9.69 10.90
N ASP A 574 -21.22 8.59 10.49
CA ASP A 574 -22.68 8.43 10.45
C ASP A 574 -23.29 8.44 11.85
N VAL A 575 -22.69 7.74 12.81
CA VAL A 575 -23.13 7.79 14.22
C VAL A 575 -23.00 9.20 14.79
N ILE A 576 -21.87 9.89 14.56
CA ILE A 576 -21.62 11.23 15.11
C ILE A 576 -22.64 12.25 14.59
N ILE A 577 -23.01 12.18 13.30
CA ILE A 577 -24.01 13.09 12.74
C ILE A 577 -25.38 12.85 13.37
N ASN A 578 -25.85 11.60 13.44
CA ASN A 578 -27.17 11.30 14.00
C ASN A 578 -27.27 11.62 15.50
N LEU A 579 -26.20 11.41 16.27
CA LEU A 579 -26.14 11.87 17.67
C LEU A 579 -26.18 13.38 17.80
N ALA A 580 -25.50 14.11 16.90
CA ALA A 580 -25.56 15.57 16.92
C ALA A 580 -26.97 16.06 16.56
N GLU A 581 -27.61 15.43 15.57
CA GLU A 581 -28.94 15.83 15.13
C GLU A 581 -30.03 15.52 16.16
N SER A 582 -29.92 14.42 16.91
CA SER A 582 -30.86 14.12 18.00
C SER A 582 -30.77 15.10 19.16
N ILE A 583 -29.61 15.72 19.35
CA ILE A 583 -29.34 16.64 20.48
C ILE A 583 -29.69 18.09 20.16
N PHE A 584 -29.41 18.52 18.93
CA PHE A 584 -29.47 19.92 18.53
C PHE A 584 -30.53 20.18 17.44
N GLY A 585 -31.20 19.15 16.93
CA GLY A 585 -32.07 19.23 15.76
C GLY A 585 -31.31 19.02 14.46
N GLY A 586 -31.94 19.26 13.31
CA GLY A 586 -31.35 18.96 12.01
C GLY A 586 -29.96 19.56 11.77
N ASN A 587 -29.25 19.06 10.76
CA ASN A 587 -27.84 19.31 10.47
C ASN A 587 -27.31 20.74 10.74
N ARG A 588 -28.02 21.77 10.27
CA ARG A 588 -27.64 23.18 10.48
C ARG A 588 -27.66 23.58 11.96
N ALA A 589 -28.70 23.18 12.69
CA ALA A 589 -28.83 23.46 14.11
C ALA A 589 -27.77 22.69 14.92
N ALA A 590 -27.41 21.47 14.49
CA ALA A 590 -26.30 20.72 15.07
C ALA A 590 -24.94 21.42 14.92
N ILE A 591 -24.60 21.93 13.74
CA ILE A 591 -23.36 22.71 13.55
C ILE A 591 -23.37 23.97 14.43
N GLN A 592 -24.46 24.74 14.42
CA GLN A 592 -24.58 25.97 15.22
C GLN A 592 -24.48 25.69 16.73
N GLY A 593 -25.13 24.62 17.20
CA GLY A 593 -25.07 24.19 18.59
C GLY A 593 -23.65 23.79 19.02
N LEU A 594 -22.92 23.06 18.17
CA LEU A 594 -21.52 22.69 18.42
C LEU A 594 -20.59 23.91 18.41
N GLN A 595 -20.79 24.86 17.50
CA GLN A 595 -20.03 26.11 17.47
C GLN A 595 -20.29 26.97 18.71
N GLN A 596 -21.55 27.05 19.15
CA GLN A 596 -21.90 27.74 20.39
C GLN A 596 -21.25 27.06 21.61
N ARG A 597 -21.26 25.72 21.66
CA ARG A 597 -20.59 24.95 22.71
C ARG A 597 -19.07 25.20 22.69
N ALA A 598 -18.45 25.21 21.52
CA ALA A 598 -17.04 25.53 21.36
C ALA A 598 -16.72 26.95 21.88
N LYS A 599 -17.56 27.93 21.58
CA LYS A 599 -17.42 29.30 22.10
C LYS A 599 -17.55 29.35 23.63
N GLN A 600 -18.50 28.62 24.22
CA GLN A 600 -18.66 28.54 25.68
C GLN A 600 -17.45 27.92 26.38
N LEU A 601 -16.77 26.97 25.73
CA LEU A 601 -15.52 26.36 26.23
C LEU A 601 -14.28 27.19 25.89
N GLY A 602 -14.42 28.29 25.15
CA GLY A 602 -13.30 29.14 24.73
C GLY A 602 -12.36 28.50 23.71
N LEU A 603 -12.88 27.65 22.82
CA LEU A 603 -12.09 26.99 21.77
C LEU A 603 -11.80 27.93 20.59
N SER A 604 -10.76 27.62 19.84
CA SER A 604 -10.41 28.32 18.59
C SER A 604 -11.54 28.27 17.57
N ALA A 605 -11.74 29.36 16.84
CA ALA A 605 -12.83 29.51 15.86
C ALA A 605 -12.83 28.42 14.76
N GLN A 606 -11.65 27.89 14.43
CA GLN A 606 -11.47 26.86 13.40
C GLN A 606 -11.50 25.42 13.94
N ALA A 607 -11.78 25.20 15.22
CA ALA A 607 -11.83 23.85 15.79
C ALA A 607 -13.11 23.07 15.38
N VAL A 608 -14.18 23.79 14.99
CA VAL A 608 -15.48 23.22 14.61
C VAL A 608 -15.95 23.76 13.26
N VAL A 609 -15.41 23.16 12.19
CA VAL A 609 -15.82 23.46 10.80
C VAL A 609 -16.96 22.54 10.35
N ASN A 610 -17.02 21.32 10.88
CA ASN A 610 -18.10 20.35 10.60
C ASN A 610 -18.40 19.48 11.84
N ILE A 611 -19.54 18.78 11.81
CA ILE A 611 -20.01 17.93 12.92
C ILE A 611 -19.03 16.78 13.23
N THR A 612 -18.48 16.13 12.21
CA THR A 612 -17.67 14.90 12.39
C THR A 612 -16.22 15.17 12.83
N GLY A 613 -15.72 16.41 12.69
CA GLY A 613 -14.31 16.76 12.91
C GLY A 613 -13.34 16.21 11.86
N ARG A 614 -13.85 15.62 10.77
CA ARG A 614 -12.99 15.14 9.66
C ARG A 614 -12.38 16.32 8.89
N PRO A 615 -11.21 16.15 8.23
CA PRO A 615 -10.65 17.19 7.38
C PRO A 615 -11.60 17.52 6.22
N THR A 616 -11.75 18.80 5.90
CA THR A 616 -12.62 19.28 4.81
C THR A 616 -11.82 20.12 3.80
N ARG A 617 -12.51 20.69 2.81
CA ARG A 617 -11.91 21.70 1.92
C ARG A 617 -11.66 23.03 2.63
N HIS A 618 -12.41 23.34 3.68
CA HIS A 618 -12.20 24.54 4.47
C HIS A 618 -11.06 24.31 5.48
N PRO A 619 -10.17 25.29 5.68
CA PRO A 619 -9.09 25.21 6.67
C PRO A 619 -9.67 24.95 8.07
N GLN A 620 -9.15 23.92 8.72
CA GLN A 620 -9.52 23.53 10.07
C GLN A 620 -8.23 23.47 10.91
N ARG A 621 -8.26 24.08 12.08
CA ARG A 621 -7.13 24.14 13.01
C ARG A 621 -7.65 23.93 14.43
N THR A 622 -7.19 22.85 15.05
CA THR A 622 -7.42 22.54 16.45
C THR A 622 -6.08 22.58 17.15
N TYR A 623 -5.91 23.50 18.09
CA TYR A 623 -4.71 23.60 18.89
C TYR A 623 -4.76 22.60 20.05
N LEU A 624 -3.60 22.22 20.60
CA LEU A 624 -3.56 21.36 21.79
C LEU A 624 -4.44 21.93 22.92
N SER A 625 -4.39 23.25 23.13
CA SER A 625 -5.20 23.94 24.13
C SER A 625 -6.71 23.79 23.94
N ASP A 626 -7.18 23.58 22.71
CA ASP A 626 -8.60 23.33 22.45
C ASP A 626 -9.01 21.94 22.96
N VAL A 627 -8.15 20.94 22.75
CA VAL A 627 -8.36 19.57 23.22
C VAL A 627 -8.29 19.50 24.74
N GLU A 628 -7.35 20.22 25.37
CA GLU A 628 -7.23 20.35 26.84
C GLU A 628 -8.51 20.88 27.48
N LYS A 629 -9.10 21.96 26.92
CA LYS A 629 -10.35 22.54 27.42
C LYS A 629 -11.51 21.55 27.37
N ILE A 630 -11.58 20.72 26.32
CA ILE A 630 -12.59 19.66 26.22
C ILE A 630 -12.33 18.55 27.26
N GLY A 631 -11.07 18.13 27.44
CA GLY A 631 -10.67 17.19 28.49
C GLY A 631 -11.07 17.68 29.88
N ALA A 632 -10.81 18.95 30.18
CA ALA A 632 -11.18 19.60 31.44
C ALA A 632 -12.69 19.67 31.66
N ALA A 633 -13.50 19.77 30.59
CA ALA A 633 -14.96 19.69 30.69
C ALA A 633 -15.44 18.26 30.98
N LEU A 634 -14.87 17.26 30.29
CA LEU A 634 -15.24 15.85 30.46
C LEU A 634 -14.97 15.35 31.89
N VAL A 635 -13.82 15.67 32.49
CA VAL A 635 -13.48 15.18 33.85
C VAL A 635 -14.42 15.70 34.95
N LYS A 636 -15.18 16.77 34.70
CA LYS A 636 -16.17 17.32 35.64
C LYS A 636 -17.48 16.53 35.68
N LEU A 637 -17.70 15.62 34.74
CA LEU A 637 -18.91 14.78 34.69
C LEU A 637 -18.94 13.75 35.83
N PRO A 638 -20.14 13.29 36.24
CA PRO A 638 -20.29 12.20 37.21
C PRO A 638 -19.64 10.90 36.75
N ASN A 639 -19.17 10.08 37.70
CA ASN A 639 -18.44 8.84 37.41
C ASN A 639 -19.30 7.82 36.64
N GLU A 640 -20.61 7.77 36.90
CA GLU A 640 -21.54 6.86 36.24
C GLU A 640 -21.54 7.02 34.71
N PHE A 641 -21.47 8.25 34.20
CA PHE A 641 -21.42 8.53 32.75
C PHE A 641 -20.00 8.55 32.19
N LEU A 642 -19.00 8.89 33.00
CA LEU A 642 -17.59 8.77 32.62
C LEU A 642 -17.15 7.33 32.37
N SER A 643 -17.80 6.36 33.01
CA SER A 643 -17.56 4.94 32.78
C SER A 643 -17.70 4.55 31.30
N LEU A 644 -18.53 5.24 30.52
CA LEU A 644 -18.66 4.99 29.08
C LEU A 644 -17.36 5.26 28.32
N LEU A 645 -16.49 6.14 28.81
CA LEU A 645 -15.19 6.40 28.20
C LEU A 645 -14.22 5.21 28.32
N SER A 646 -14.53 4.25 29.21
CA SER A 646 -13.80 3.00 29.38
C SER A 646 -14.17 1.95 28.32
N LEU A 647 -15.11 2.21 27.42
CA LEU A 647 -15.44 1.25 26.37
C LEU A 647 -14.23 1.01 25.45
N GLN A 648 -13.84 -0.26 25.30
CA GLN A 648 -12.72 -0.69 24.43
C GLN A 648 -13.20 -1.18 23.08
N TRP A 649 -14.39 -1.73 23.03
CA TRP A 649 -15.03 -2.19 21.82
C TRP A 649 -16.51 -1.82 21.84
N ALA A 650 -17.10 -1.73 20.66
CA ALA A 650 -18.52 -1.49 20.48
C ALA A 650 -18.99 -2.17 19.18
N GLN A 651 -20.24 -2.59 19.17
CA GLN A 651 -20.88 -3.27 18.05
C GLN A 651 -22.37 -2.93 18.08
N LEU A 652 -22.99 -2.75 16.92
CA LEU A 652 -24.46 -2.70 16.84
C LEU A 652 -25.02 -4.10 16.99
N ALA A 653 -26.12 -4.26 17.74
CA ALA A 653 -26.73 -5.57 18.00
C ALA A 653 -26.96 -6.41 16.73
N ASN A 654 -27.28 -5.76 15.60
CA ASN A 654 -27.60 -6.42 14.33
C ASN A 654 -26.46 -6.40 13.30
N SER A 655 -25.23 -6.01 13.70
CA SER A 655 -24.08 -5.93 12.80
C SER A 655 -23.03 -6.97 13.14
N HIS A 656 -22.43 -7.63 12.15
CA HIS A 656 -21.25 -8.47 12.33
C HIS A 656 -19.94 -7.68 12.50
N LYS A 657 -19.98 -6.35 12.36
CA LYS A 657 -18.80 -5.48 12.41
C LYS A 657 -18.60 -4.93 13.82
N SER A 658 -17.53 -5.39 14.48
CA SER A 658 -17.08 -4.84 15.75
C SER A 658 -16.04 -3.72 15.53
N TYR A 659 -16.06 -2.75 16.44
CA TYR A 659 -15.10 -1.66 16.50
C TYR A 659 -14.28 -1.79 17.77
N GLN A 660 -13.00 -1.46 17.71
CA GLN A 660 -12.11 -1.57 18.86
C GLN A 660 -11.09 -0.42 18.86
N LYS A 661 -10.85 0.17 20.04
CA LYS A 661 -9.75 1.11 20.27
C LYS A 661 -8.42 0.36 20.21
N ARG A 662 -7.36 1.01 19.70
CA ARG A 662 -6.03 0.40 19.59
C ARG A 662 -5.16 0.61 20.82
N SER A 663 -5.38 1.70 21.57
CA SER A 663 -4.68 1.98 22.83
C SER A 663 -4.92 0.86 23.85
N GLN A 664 -3.86 0.51 24.59
CA GLN A 664 -3.89 -0.54 25.61
C GLN A 664 -3.91 0.02 27.04
N LEU A 665 -3.83 1.34 27.23
CA LEU A 665 -3.74 1.97 28.56
C LEU A 665 -4.94 1.71 29.47
N LEU A 666 -6.10 1.38 28.91
CA LEU A 666 -7.24 0.97 29.74
C LEU A 666 -7.05 -0.47 30.24
N LYS A 667 -6.53 -1.36 29.38
CA LYS A 667 -6.30 -2.77 29.75
C LYS A 667 -5.22 -2.91 30.83
N THR A 668 -4.31 -1.95 30.92
CA THR A 668 -3.29 -1.87 31.97
C THR A 668 -3.78 -1.18 33.26
N GLY A 669 -5.01 -0.65 33.27
CA GLY A 669 -5.57 0.10 34.40
C GLY A 669 -4.94 1.49 34.60
N LYS A 670 -4.04 1.92 33.71
CA LYS A 670 -3.35 3.23 33.78
C LYS A 670 -4.26 4.38 33.42
N SER A 671 -5.21 4.13 32.53
CA SER A 671 -6.31 5.04 32.23
C SER A 671 -7.63 4.40 32.66
N TYR A 672 -8.63 5.21 33.00
CA TYR A 672 -10.01 4.75 33.14
C TYR A 672 -10.86 5.04 31.89
N GLY A 673 -10.31 5.74 30.89
CA GLY A 673 -11.00 5.95 29.63
C GLY A 673 -10.16 6.69 28.59
N SER A 674 -10.67 6.74 27.36
CA SER A 674 -10.04 7.48 26.26
C SER A 674 -11.04 7.87 25.17
N VAL A 675 -10.75 8.93 24.43
CA VAL A 675 -11.47 9.30 23.20
C VAL A 675 -10.46 9.84 22.19
N PHE A 676 -10.33 9.14 21.06
CA PHE A 676 -9.39 9.50 20.00
C PHE A 676 -10.07 10.23 18.85
N PHE A 677 -9.32 10.97 18.04
CA PHE A 677 -9.80 11.57 16.79
C PHE A 677 -8.66 11.71 15.77
N GLY A 678 -9.02 11.87 14.50
CA GLY A 678 -8.06 11.85 13.40
C GLY A 678 -7.64 10.44 12.96
N PRO A 679 -6.80 10.33 11.92
CA PRO A 679 -6.40 9.06 11.34
C PRO A 679 -5.51 8.26 12.30
N LYS A 680 -5.73 6.93 12.37
CA LYS A 680 -4.95 5.98 13.19
C LYS A 680 -4.76 6.40 14.66
N GLU A 681 -5.72 7.11 15.24
CA GLU A 681 -5.67 7.58 16.65
C GLU A 681 -4.50 8.55 16.92
N SER A 682 -4.13 9.37 15.93
CA SER A 682 -3.05 10.36 16.01
C SER A 682 -3.34 11.53 16.97
N ASN A 683 -4.58 11.75 17.38
CA ASN A 683 -4.96 12.80 18.32
C ASN A 683 -5.97 12.24 19.33
N GLY A 684 -6.03 12.79 20.54
CA GLY A 684 -7.02 12.31 21.50
C GLY A 684 -6.90 12.84 22.91
N LEU A 685 -7.78 12.30 23.75
CA LEU A 685 -7.86 12.49 25.19
C LEU A 685 -7.75 11.14 25.88
N ILE A 686 -6.93 11.06 26.92
CA ILE A 686 -6.83 9.90 27.81
C ILE A 686 -7.09 10.36 29.24
N PHE A 687 -7.89 9.58 29.97
CA PHE A 687 -8.42 9.93 31.27
C PHE A 687 -7.89 8.99 32.34
N PHE A 688 -7.45 9.53 33.47
CA PHE A 688 -6.81 8.78 34.54
C PHE A 688 -7.09 9.44 35.90
N ASN A 689 -6.90 8.67 36.98
CA ASN A 689 -7.09 9.16 38.33
C ASN A 689 -5.74 9.59 38.93
N THR A 690 -5.73 10.70 39.65
CA THR A 690 -4.62 11.12 40.52
C THR A 690 -5.12 11.20 41.97
N PRO A 691 -4.22 11.27 42.97
CA PRO A 691 -4.63 11.52 44.36
C PRO A 691 -5.47 12.79 44.54
N THR A 692 -5.32 13.77 43.63
CA THR A 692 -6.04 15.05 43.62
C THR A 692 -7.29 15.04 42.71
N GLY A 693 -7.74 13.86 42.29
CA GLY A 693 -8.93 13.65 41.48
C GLY A 693 -8.65 13.29 40.02
N LYS A 694 -9.73 13.29 39.22
CA LYS A 694 -9.71 12.94 37.80
C LYS A 694 -8.88 13.93 36.98
N ARG A 695 -8.13 13.42 36.01
CA ARG A 695 -7.34 14.21 35.05
C ARG A 695 -7.52 13.68 33.63
N ALA A 696 -7.21 14.54 32.67
CA ALA A 696 -7.21 14.21 31.25
C ALA A 696 -5.91 14.73 30.62
N ILE A 697 -5.25 13.89 29.83
CA ILE A 697 -4.12 14.31 29.01
C ILE A 697 -4.59 14.42 27.56
N ALA A 698 -4.32 15.57 26.96
CA ALA A 698 -4.53 15.82 25.55
C ALA A 698 -3.24 15.59 24.76
N PHE A 699 -3.38 15.07 23.54
CA PHE A 699 -2.28 14.95 22.60
C PHE A 699 -2.75 15.15 21.16
N ILE A 700 -1.84 15.61 20.30
CA ILE A 700 -2.05 15.80 18.87
C ILE A 700 -0.83 15.34 18.07
N ASN A 701 -1.05 15.03 16.79
CA ASN A 701 -0.01 14.68 15.80
C ASN A 701 0.87 13.47 16.17
N ALA A 702 0.35 12.52 16.95
CA ALA A 702 1.09 11.31 17.31
C ALA A 702 1.39 10.45 16.07
N PRO A 703 2.63 9.94 15.92
CA PRO A 703 3.01 9.10 14.77
C PRO A 703 2.32 7.73 14.79
N HIS A 704 2.08 7.16 15.97
CA HIS A 704 1.29 5.94 16.19
C HIS A 704 0.85 5.85 17.65
N ILE A 705 -0.22 5.09 17.92
CA ILE A 705 -0.82 5.00 19.27
C ILE A 705 0.12 4.42 20.32
N SER A 706 1.00 3.47 19.97
CA SER A 706 1.95 2.91 20.94
C SER A 706 2.95 3.94 21.46
N TYR A 707 3.32 4.96 20.65
CA TYR A 707 4.16 6.06 21.12
C TYR A 707 3.48 6.82 22.27
N ILE A 708 2.17 7.06 22.13
CA ILE A 708 1.37 7.74 23.15
C ILE A 708 1.16 6.84 24.36
N ASP A 709 0.83 5.56 24.17
CA ASP A 709 0.69 4.61 25.27
C ASP A 709 1.97 4.59 26.13
N THR A 710 3.15 4.46 25.51
CA THR A 710 4.43 4.49 26.23
C THR A 710 4.68 5.82 26.95
N LYS A 711 4.51 6.96 26.28
CA LYS A 711 4.78 8.28 26.87
C LYS A 711 3.83 8.61 28.03
N LEU A 712 2.58 8.19 27.93
CA LEU A 712 1.60 8.41 28.99
C LEU A 712 1.74 7.41 30.13
N GLU A 713 2.13 6.17 29.87
CA GLU A 713 2.47 5.21 30.93
C GLU A 713 3.64 5.75 31.77
N GLN A 714 4.69 6.27 31.13
CA GLN A 714 5.81 6.96 31.81
C GLN A 714 5.34 8.16 32.65
N LEU A 715 4.42 8.96 32.13
CA LEU A 715 3.92 10.16 32.79
C LEU A 715 3.00 9.84 33.99
N ILE A 716 2.07 8.89 33.81
CA ILE A 716 1.10 8.44 34.83
C ILE A 716 1.84 7.75 35.98
N ASP A 717 2.86 6.95 35.67
CA ASP A 717 3.62 6.19 36.66
C ASP A 717 4.71 7.03 37.33
N GLY A 718 5.23 8.02 36.61
CA GLY A 718 6.42 8.75 36.99
C GLY A 718 6.19 10.12 37.60
N GLY A 719 4.95 10.55 37.90
CA GLY A 719 4.58 11.84 38.51
C GLY A 719 5.66 12.92 38.36
N LEU A 720 5.70 13.61 37.22
CA LEU A 720 6.83 14.43 36.72
C LEU A 720 7.83 14.96 37.78
N PRO A 721 9.16 14.81 37.61
CA PRO A 721 9.92 13.90 36.76
C PRO A 721 10.56 12.80 37.62
N ALA A 722 10.01 11.58 37.62
CA ALA A 722 10.74 10.44 38.14
C ALA A 722 11.81 10.01 37.14
N THR A 723 13.06 10.05 37.58
CA THR A 723 14.22 9.37 36.98
C THR A 723 13.81 8.13 36.19
N ALA A 724 14.18 8.07 34.90
CA ALA A 724 13.94 6.93 34.03
C ALA A 724 14.23 5.61 34.78
N VAL A 725 13.20 4.78 34.97
CA VAL A 725 13.34 3.48 35.62
C VAL A 725 14.32 2.67 34.78
N LYS A 726 15.51 2.44 35.35
CA LYS A 726 16.59 1.74 34.66
C LYS A 726 16.16 0.30 34.42
N ALA A 727 16.44 -0.21 33.22
CA ALA A 727 16.30 -1.63 32.94
C ALA A 727 17.12 -2.44 33.96
N PRO A 728 16.55 -3.53 34.53
CA PRO A 728 17.30 -4.41 35.42
C PRO A 728 18.50 -5.02 34.69
N VAL A 729 19.64 -5.09 35.37
CA VAL A 729 20.84 -5.74 34.86
C VAL A 729 21.11 -7.00 35.67
N ASN A 730 21.43 -8.09 34.99
CA ASN A 730 22.01 -9.27 35.62
C ASN A 730 23.48 -9.38 35.19
N THR A 731 24.39 -9.19 36.14
CA THR A 731 25.84 -9.22 35.86
C THR A 731 26.38 -10.63 36.07
N VAL A 732 27.05 -11.16 35.04
CA VAL A 732 27.68 -12.48 35.03
C VAL A 732 29.19 -12.31 34.90
N LYS A 733 29.93 -12.74 35.92
CA LYS A 733 31.40 -12.83 35.85
C LYS A 733 31.79 -14.11 35.11
N LEU A 734 32.37 -13.96 33.93
CA LEU A 734 32.82 -15.08 33.11
C LEU A 734 34.17 -15.60 33.61
N LYS A 735 34.29 -16.92 33.76
CA LYS A 735 35.55 -17.60 34.10
C LYS A 735 36.41 -17.92 32.88
N GLN A 736 35.82 -17.90 31.71
CA GLN A 736 36.41 -18.27 30.42
C GLN A 736 35.92 -17.29 29.37
N PRO A 737 36.70 -17.05 28.29
CA PRO A 737 36.40 -16.01 27.31
C PRO A 737 35.29 -16.40 26.31
N ILE A 738 34.65 -17.55 26.46
CA ILE A 738 33.77 -18.10 25.43
C ILE A 738 32.29 -17.93 25.79
N VAL A 739 31.55 -17.27 24.91
CA VAL A 739 30.08 -17.19 24.95
C VAL A 739 29.53 -17.75 23.65
N ASN A 740 28.69 -18.79 23.74
CA ASN A 740 28.04 -19.39 22.58
C ASN A 740 26.57 -18.98 22.53
N LEU A 741 26.02 -18.77 21.35
CA LEU A 741 24.61 -18.46 21.13
C LEU A 741 24.02 -19.36 20.05
N LEU A 742 23.10 -20.22 20.45
CA LEU A 742 22.25 -21.01 19.57
C LEU A 742 20.98 -20.21 19.20
N SER A 743 20.60 -20.25 17.94
CA SER A 743 19.41 -19.56 17.44
C SER A 743 18.10 -20.20 17.93
N ASP A 744 16.99 -19.84 17.28
CA ASP A 744 15.62 -20.36 17.45
C ASP A 744 15.61 -21.86 17.80
N THR A 745 15.16 -22.16 19.03
CA THR A 745 15.20 -23.47 19.66
C THR A 745 13.81 -23.89 20.13
N TYR A 746 13.33 -25.02 19.60
CA TYR A 746 12.08 -25.68 19.94
C TYR A 746 12.14 -27.18 19.63
N PHE A 747 11.83 -28.03 20.62
CA PHE A 747 11.91 -29.49 20.50
C PHE A 747 10.77 -30.11 19.67
N GLY A 748 9.71 -29.36 19.37
CA GLY A 748 8.74 -29.73 18.34
C GLY A 748 7.45 -30.37 18.86
N GLU A 749 7.13 -30.29 20.14
CA GLU A 749 5.99 -31.00 20.77
C GLU A 749 4.67 -30.88 19.98
N MET A 750 4.31 -29.68 19.52
CA MET A 750 3.15 -29.44 18.66
C MET A 750 3.23 -30.20 17.34
N TYR A 751 4.36 -30.11 16.63
CA TYR A 751 4.56 -30.83 15.38
C TYR A 751 4.58 -32.34 15.58
N THR A 752 5.19 -32.80 16.67
CA THR A 752 5.23 -34.20 17.08
C THR A 752 3.82 -34.75 17.31
N ARG A 753 2.93 -34.02 17.99
CA ARG A 753 1.52 -34.45 18.15
C ARG A 753 0.80 -34.55 16.81
N ASP A 754 1.04 -33.61 15.89
CA ASP A 754 0.44 -33.66 14.56
C ASP A 754 0.99 -34.81 13.70
N ARG A 755 2.29 -35.11 13.79
CA ARG A 755 2.92 -36.28 13.15
C ARG A 755 2.39 -37.59 13.73
N GLN A 756 2.23 -37.67 15.05
CA GLN A 756 1.68 -38.84 15.74
C GLN A 756 0.24 -39.14 15.30
N ARG A 757 -0.62 -38.12 15.17
CA ARG A 757 -2.00 -38.27 14.64
C ARG A 757 -2.04 -38.82 13.22
N ARG A 758 -0.99 -38.57 12.44
CA ARG A 758 -0.81 -39.05 11.06
C ARG A 758 0.00 -40.34 10.96
N GLN A 759 0.36 -40.95 12.09
CA GLN A 759 1.19 -42.15 12.15
C GLN A 759 2.56 -41.98 11.44
N ILE A 760 3.16 -40.80 11.57
CA ILE A 760 4.48 -40.48 11.01
C ILE A 760 5.52 -40.58 12.14
N ASP A 761 6.56 -41.39 11.91
CA ASP A 761 7.72 -41.51 12.79
C ASP A 761 8.42 -40.15 12.98
N ASP A 762 8.86 -39.88 14.21
CA ASP A 762 9.38 -38.59 14.65
C ASP A 762 10.54 -38.77 15.64
N GLY A 763 11.59 -37.94 15.49
CA GLY A 763 12.80 -38.04 16.31
C GLY A 763 12.54 -37.85 17.81
N LEU A 764 11.69 -36.89 18.18
CA LEU A 764 11.35 -36.64 19.59
C LEU A 764 10.58 -37.83 20.21
N GLN A 765 9.68 -38.47 19.46
CA GLN A 765 8.94 -39.66 19.93
C GLN A 765 9.87 -40.87 20.11
N LYS A 766 10.77 -41.11 19.15
CA LYS A 766 11.57 -42.33 19.08
C LYS A 766 12.82 -42.28 19.95
N TYR A 767 13.48 -41.14 20.00
CA TYR A 767 14.81 -40.99 20.61
C TYR A 767 14.85 -39.94 21.73
N GLY A 768 13.77 -39.18 21.94
CA GLY A 768 13.65 -38.20 23.01
C GLY A 768 14.36 -36.87 22.73
N TYR A 769 14.45 -36.02 23.76
CA TYR A 769 14.93 -34.64 23.64
C TYR A 769 16.42 -34.54 23.26
N GLY A 770 17.22 -35.57 23.57
CA GLY A 770 18.66 -35.57 23.27
C GLY A 770 19.02 -35.67 21.79
N HIS A 771 18.10 -36.19 20.98
CA HIS A 771 18.30 -36.55 19.56
C HIS A 771 18.83 -35.39 18.72
N SER A 772 18.20 -34.22 18.81
CA SER A 772 18.54 -33.06 17.98
C SER A 772 19.87 -32.40 18.35
N PHE A 773 20.45 -32.75 19.50
CA PHE A 773 21.75 -32.25 19.93
C PHE A 773 22.91 -33.22 19.66
N GLU A 774 22.67 -34.40 19.10
CA GLU A 774 23.73 -35.42 18.95
C GLU A 774 24.93 -34.93 18.14
N LYS A 775 24.70 -34.20 17.05
CA LYS A 775 25.76 -33.78 16.11
C LYS A 775 26.35 -32.39 16.37
N ILE A 776 25.69 -31.57 17.20
CA ILE A 776 26.14 -30.20 17.52
C ILE A 776 26.42 -29.99 19.01
N GLY A 777 26.07 -30.96 19.87
CA GLY A 777 26.10 -30.81 21.32
C GLY A 777 27.50 -30.62 21.91
N SER A 778 28.56 -31.08 21.24
CA SER A 778 29.95 -30.88 21.66
C SER A 778 30.38 -29.40 21.62
N PHE A 779 29.71 -28.57 20.84
CA PHE A 779 29.97 -27.13 20.76
C PHE A 779 29.59 -26.40 22.06
N PHE A 780 28.63 -26.94 22.81
CA PHE A 780 28.10 -26.36 24.06
C PHE A 780 28.71 -27.08 25.27
N SER A 781 29.93 -26.72 25.62
CA SER A 781 30.67 -27.30 26.75
C SER A 781 30.38 -26.58 28.06
N ALA A 782 30.68 -27.23 29.19
CA ALA A 782 30.62 -26.63 30.53
C ALA A 782 31.65 -25.49 30.75
N THR A 783 32.61 -25.32 29.85
CA THR A 783 33.63 -24.26 29.91
C THR A 783 33.22 -22.98 29.16
N ALA A 784 32.11 -22.99 28.45
CA ALA A 784 31.53 -21.82 27.78
C ALA A 784 30.26 -21.35 28.49
N TYR A 785 29.91 -20.08 28.31
CA TYR A 785 28.59 -19.57 28.68
C TYR A 785 27.65 -19.74 27.49
N ASN A 786 26.71 -20.68 27.57
CA ASN A 786 25.87 -21.08 26.45
C ASN A 786 24.47 -20.44 26.54
N ILE A 787 24.08 -19.78 25.46
CA ILE A 787 22.84 -19.03 25.30
C ILE A 787 22.00 -19.69 24.21
N PHE A 788 20.68 -19.65 24.33
CA PHE A 788 19.76 -20.10 23.27
C PHE A 788 18.51 -19.22 23.19
N ASN A 789 17.91 -19.11 22.00
CA ASN A 789 16.59 -18.49 21.83
C ASN A 789 15.48 -19.52 22.01
N PHE A 790 14.77 -19.49 23.14
CA PHE A 790 13.67 -20.42 23.41
C PHE A 790 12.38 -19.94 22.76
N GLU A 791 12.00 -20.57 21.64
CA GLU A 791 10.86 -20.15 20.81
C GLU A 791 9.62 -21.01 21.09
N ALA A 792 9.28 -21.14 22.36
CA ALA A 792 8.09 -21.81 22.86
C ALA A 792 7.77 -21.29 24.27
N VAL A 793 6.69 -21.82 24.87
CA VAL A 793 6.33 -21.55 26.26
C VAL A 793 5.99 -22.86 26.98
N PHE A 794 6.38 -23.01 28.24
CA PHE A 794 5.95 -24.16 29.04
C PHE A 794 4.46 -24.03 29.36
N ALA A 795 3.67 -24.99 28.87
CA ALA A 795 2.23 -24.99 29.05
C ALA A 795 1.68 -26.42 29.07
N ASN A 796 0.55 -26.58 29.75
CA ASN A 796 -0.25 -27.81 29.74
C ASN A 796 -1.66 -27.45 29.28
N GLY A 797 -2.12 -28.02 28.17
CA GLY A 797 -3.49 -27.83 27.68
C GLY A 797 -3.61 -26.81 26.54
N PRO A 798 -4.86 -26.52 26.11
CA PRO A 798 -5.12 -25.68 24.94
C PRO A 798 -4.83 -24.20 25.21
N SER A 799 -4.30 -23.50 24.21
CA SER A 799 -4.12 -22.05 24.26
C SER A 799 -5.38 -21.32 23.80
N ALA A 800 -5.67 -20.16 24.40
CA ALA A 800 -6.67 -19.22 23.91
C ALA A 800 -6.39 -18.68 22.50
N LEU A 801 -5.16 -18.81 22.00
CA LEU A 801 -4.76 -18.40 20.66
C LEU A 801 -4.97 -19.51 19.61
N THR A 802 -5.42 -20.70 20.01
CA THR A 802 -5.71 -21.80 19.08
C THR A 802 -6.78 -21.37 18.08
N GLY A 803 -6.48 -21.46 16.78
CA GLY A 803 -7.38 -21.00 15.71
C GLY A 803 -7.33 -19.48 15.42
N ILE A 804 -6.61 -18.71 16.25
CA ILE A 804 -6.39 -17.27 16.05
C ILE A 804 -4.97 -17.02 15.51
N LYS A 805 -3.97 -17.62 16.16
CA LYS A 805 -2.57 -17.57 15.72
C LYS A 805 -2.28 -18.80 14.85
N PRO A 806 -1.57 -18.67 13.71
CA PRO A 806 -1.28 -19.80 12.82
C PRO A 806 -0.54 -20.96 13.50
N PHE A 807 0.40 -20.62 14.39
CA PHE A 807 1.20 -21.58 15.13
C PHE A 807 1.26 -21.19 16.61
N VAL A 808 0.89 -22.14 17.47
CA VAL A 808 0.97 -22.05 18.92
C VAL A 808 1.94 -23.14 19.39
N LEU A 809 3.05 -22.73 20.00
CA LEU A 809 4.16 -23.61 20.36
C LEU A 809 4.26 -23.75 21.88
N ASP A 810 3.76 -24.87 22.39
CA ASP A 810 3.94 -25.30 23.78
C ASP A 810 5.14 -26.24 23.91
N ALA A 811 5.74 -26.27 25.10
CA ALA A 811 6.83 -27.18 25.44
C ALA A 811 6.62 -27.81 26.82
N LYS A 812 7.22 -28.99 27.05
CA LYS A 812 7.16 -29.67 28.35
C LYS A 812 8.35 -29.28 29.22
N ALA A 813 8.09 -28.51 30.29
CA ALA A 813 9.13 -27.97 31.18
C ALA A 813 10.19 -29.00 31.62
N LYS A 814 9.77 -30.11 32.24
CA LYS A 814 10.68 -31.09 32.85
C LYS A 814 11.68 -31.70 31.85
N PRO A 815 11.27 -32.33 30.74
CA PRO A 815 12.24 -32.92 29.80
C PRO A 815 13.03 -31.86 29.02
N THR A 816 12.44 -30.71 28.68
CA THR A 816 13.15 -29.61 28.03
C THR A 816 14.29 -29.09 28.89
N ILE A 817 14.01 -28.76 30.16
CA ILE A 817 15.02 -28.27 31.10
C ILE A 817 16.10 -29.31 31.36
N ALA A 818 15.72 -30.59 31.51
CA ALA A 818 16.69 -31.66 31.74
C ALA A 818 17.70 -31.76 30.59
N GLU A 819 17.25 -31.69 29.33
CA GLU A 819 18.14 -31.71 28.17
C GLU A 819 19.00 -30.44 28.09
N LEU A 820 18.42 -29.26 28.29
CA LEU A 820 19.17 -28.00 28.25
C LEU A 820 20.28 -27.96 29.32
N LYS A 821 20.02 -28.46 30.54
CA LYS A 821 21.05 -28.60 31.58
C LYS A 821 22.12 -29.62 31.19
N ARG A 822 21.74 -30.74 30.58
CA ARG A 822 22.68 -31.75 30.07
C ARG A 822 23.62 -31.18 29.00
N ARG A 823 23.16 -30.16 28.26
CA ARG A 823 23.93 -29.42 27.25
C ARG A 823 24.53 -28.10 27.76
N HIS A 824 24.56 -27.91 29.09
CA HIS A 824 25.21 -26.78 29.74
C HIS A 824 24.70 -25.39 29.30
N PHE A 825 23.42 -25.26 28.94
CA PHE A 825 22.82 -23.95 28.68
C PHE A 825 22.62 -23.15 29.96
N ASN A 826 22.99 -21.86 29.92
CA ASN A 826 23.00 -20.95 31.06
C ASN A 826 21.94 -19.86 30.95
N LEU A 827 21.52 -19.49 29.74
CA LEU A 827 20.62 -18.35 29.52
C LEU A 827 19.66 -18.61 28.36
N ALA A 828 18.37 -18.40 28.61
CA ALA A 828 17.29 -18.46 27.64
C ALA A 828 16.85 -17.04 27.21
N MET A 829 16.97 -16.75 25.92
CA MET A 829 16.38 -15.57 25.31
C MET A 829 14.92 -15.88 24.98
N MET A 830 14.00 -15.05 25.47
CA MET A 830 12.55 -15.26 25.36
C MET A 830 11.82 -14.09 24.68
N GLY A 831 12.54 -13.08 24.18
CA GLY A 831 12.02 -11.95 23.43
C GLY A 831 11.67 -12.32 21.99
N ASN A 832 10.71 -13.22 21.82
CA ASN A 832 10.27 -13.71 20.51
C ASN A 832 8.73 -13.82 20.43
N ASN A 833 8.24 -14.18 19.25
CA ASN A 833 6.82 -14.29 18.95
C ASN A 833 6.14 -15.55 19.52
N HIS A 834 6.81 -16.40 20.29
CA HIS A 834 6.25 -17.67 20.81
C HIS A 834 6.30 -17.79 22.35
N ALA A 835 7.06 -16.94 23.03
CA ALA A 835 7.21 -17.00 24.49
C ALA A 835 5.91 -16.77 25.29
N LYS A 836 4.87 -16.16 24.70
CA LYS A 836 3.56 -15.93 25.34
C LYS A 836 2.41 -16.70 24.67
N ASP A 837 2.71 -17.77 23.94
CA ASP A 837 1.71 -18.54 23.18
C ASP A 837 0.58 -19.14 24.02
N ALA A 838 0.81 -19.35 25.31
CA ALA A 838 -0.17 -19.85 26.28
C ALA A 838 -0.55 -18.81 27.34
N GLY A 839 -0.32 -17.52 27.06
CA GLY A 839 -0.69 -16.40 27.93
C GLY A 839 0.36 -16.02 28.98
N ALA A 840 0.03 -14.99 29.76
CA ALA A 840 0.94 -14.36 30.73
C ALA A 840 1.33 -15.30 31.88
N GLU A 841 0.40 -16.14 32.35
CA GLU A 841 0.64 -17.09 33.43
C GLU A 841 1.66 -18.17 33.02
N ALA A 842 1.48 -18.74 31.82
CA ALA A 842 2.40 -19.74 31.27
C ALA A 842 3.80 -19.15 31.03
N LEU A 843 3.88 -17.91 30.52
CA LEU A 843 5.16 -17.20 30.39
C LEU A 843 5.84 -17.02 31.76
N THR A 844 5.12 -16.56 32.77
CA THR A 844 5.64 -16.36 34.13
C THR A 844 6.11 -17.67 34.75
N ALA A 845 5.33 -18.74 34.59
CA ALA A 845 5.71 -20.08 35.02
C ALA A 845 6.95 -20.60 34.27
N SER A 846 7.09 -20.26 32.98
CA SER A 846 8.25 -20.63 32.18
C SER A 846 9.53 -19.95 32.67
N ILE A 847 9.47 -18.64 32.91
CA ILE A 847 10.56 -17.86 33.49
C ILE A 847 10.96 -18.45 34.84
N THR A 848 9.97 -18.73 35.70
CA THR A 848 10.18 -19.32 37.02
C THR A 848 10.86 -20.70 36.93
N ALA A 849 10.40 -21.56 36.01
CA ALA A 849 10.96 -22.90 35.83
C ALA A 849 12.41 -22.86 35.33
N PHE A 850 12.75 -21.91 34.45
CA PHE A 850 14.14 -21.69 34.05
C PHE A 850 15.00 -21.22 35.22
N HIS A 851 14.54 -20.23 36.00
CA HIS A 851 15.30 -19.72 37.15
C HIS A 851 15.51 -20.79 38.23
N GLN A 852 14.48 -21.60 38.53
CA GLN A 852 14.59 -22.75 39.45
C GLN A 852 15.58 -23.82 38.97
N ALA A 853 15.87 -23.83 37.67
CA ALA A 853 16.83 -24.74 37.05
C ALA A 853 18.24 -24.15 36.89
N ASP A 854 18.48 -22.94 37.42
CA ASP A 854 19.70 -22.14 37.25
C ASP A 854 19.97 -21.70 35.79
N ILE A 855 18.91 -21.51 35.01
CA ILE A 855 18.97 -20.94 33.66
C ILE A 855 18.39 -19.52 33.71
N ALA A 856 19.22 -18.52 33.45
CA ALA A 856 18.79 -17.12 33.41
C ALA A 856 17.85 -16.84 32.22
N THR A 857 17.05 -15.78 32.30
CA THR A 857 16.18 -15.35 31.19
C THR A 857 16.35 -13.87 30.86
N VAL A 858 16.17 -13.51 29.59
CA VAL A 858 16.13 -12.12 29.07
C VAL A 858 15.09 -11.99 27.97
N GLY A 859 14.65 -10.76 27.70
CA GLY A 859 13.72 -10.43 26.60
C GLY A 859 12.25 -10.77 26.87
N ALA A 860 11.93 -11.31 28.03
CA ALA A 860 10.57 -11.44 28.55
C ALA A 860 10.60 -11.32 30.07
N GLY A 861 9.49 -10.88 30.66
CA GLY A 861 9.41 -10.63 32.09
C GLY A 861 7.99 -10.64 32.63
N VAL A 862 7.87 -10.54 33.95
CA VAL A 862 6.58 -10.47 34.66
C VAL A 862 5.87 -9.13 34.50
N ASP A 863 6.60 -8.12 34.03
CA ASP A 863 6.11 -6.78 33.67
C ASP A 863 7.05 -6.11 32.64
N GLN A 864 6.72 -4.88 32.23
CA GLN A 864 7.48 -4.09 31.25
C GLN A 864 8.93 -3.83 31.71
N THR A 865 9.16 -3.55 33.00
CA THR A 865 10.50 -3.28 33.52
C THR A 865 11.34 -4.56 33.53
N ASP A 866 10.78 -5.66 34.03
CA ASP A 866 11.42 -6.97 34.07
C ASP A 866 11.72 -7.50 32.66
N SER A 867 10.81 -7.28 31.70
CA SER A 867 11.01 -7.72 30.31
C SER A 867 12.22 -7.07 29.64
N ARG A 868 12.54 -5.83 30.02
CA ARG A 868 13.68 -5.06 29.53
C ARG A 868 15.01 -5.50 30.16
N ARG A 869 15.00 -6.49 31.06
CA ARG A 869 16.21 -7.03 31.68
C ARG A 869 17.21 -7.47 30.62
N PHE A 870 18.45 -7.02 30.80
CA PHE A 870 19.58 -7.43 29.97
C PHE A 870 20.66 -8.07 30.86
N VAL A 871 21.57 -8.80 30.22
CA VAL A 871 22.71 -9.43 30.90
C VAL A 871 23.99 -8.70 30.57
N GLU A 872 24.78 -8.38 31.58
CA GLU A 872 26.12 -7.82 31.44
C GLU A 872 27.13 -8.94 31.73
N PHE A 873 27.90 -9.33 30.73
CA PHE A 873 29.05 -10.21 30.91
C PHE A 873 30.27 -9.37 31.29
N ASP A 874 30.95 -9.75 32.36
CA ASP A 874 32.23 -9.20 32.79
C ASP A 874 33.30 -10.28 32.70
N TYR A 875 34.25 -10.10 31.78
CA TYR A 875 35.42 -10.94 31.65
C TYR A 875 36.68 -10.09 31.83
N HIS A 876 37.31 -10.21 33.01
CA HIS A 876 38.50 -9.43 33.39
C HIS A 876 38.35 -7.91 33.20
N GLY A 877 37.16 -7.35 33.46
CA GLY A 877 36.85 -5.93 33.29
C GLY A 877 36.35 -5.56 31.90
N GLN A 878 36.42 -6.47 30.92
CA GLN A 878 35.76 -6.30 29.64
C GLN A 878 34.26 -6.57 29.78
N LYS A 879 33.46 -5.52 29.55
CA LYS A 879 32.00 -5.57 29.69
C LYS A 879 31.27 -5.73 28.37
N ILE A 880 30.29 -6.63 28.34
CA ILE A 880 29.39 -6.82 27.20
C ILE A 880 27.94 -6.88 27.69
N ALA A 881 27.08 -5.99 27.21
CA ALA A 881 25.64 -6.07 27.45
C ALA A 881 24.93 -6.80 26.32
N LEU A 882 24.07 -7.77 26.68
CA LEU A 882 23.19 -8.47 25.76
C LEU A 882 21.73 -8.10 26.05
N PHE A 883 21.14 -7.36 25.10
CA PHE A 883 19.70 -7.08 25.06
C PHE A 883 18.99 -8.08 24.13
N ASN A 884 17.75 -8.43 24.44
CA ASN A 884 16.92 -9.28 23.59
C ASN A 884 15.50 -8.73 23.50
N GLY A 885 14.86 -8.88 22.33
CA GLY A 885 13.48 -8.42 22.14
C GLY A 885 12.88 -8.80 20.80
N TYR A 886 11.57 -8.60 20.72
CA TYR A 886 10.73 -8.88 19.57
C TYR A 886 10.32 -7.59 18.86
N TRP A 887 10.48 -7.50 17.54
CA TRP A 887 10.03 -6.32 16.78
C TRP A 887 8.52 -6.08 16.92
N TYR A 888 8.09 -4.82 16.80
CA TYR A 888 6.68 -4.48 16.88
C TYR A 888 5.86 -5.06 15.71
N ARG A 889 4.76 -5.76 16.02
CA ARG A 889 3.74 -6.16 15.07
C ARG A 889 2.34 -5.86 15.59
N ASN A 890 1.48 -5.32 14.73
CA ASN A 890 0.11 -5.01 15.08
C ASN A 890 -0.70 -6.24 15.58
N PRO A 891 -0.64 -7.43 14.96
CA PRO A 891 -1.29 -8.62 15.51
C PRO A 891 -0.74 -9.02 16.89
N ALA A 892 0.59 -8.94 17.10
CA ALA A 892 1.20 -9.25 18.38
C ALA A 892 0.75 -8.29 19.49
N TYR A 893 0.57 -7.00 19.17
CA TYR A 893 0.08 -6.00 20.13
C TYR A 893 -1.43 -6.11 20.39
N ASN A 894 -2.23 -6.21 19.33
CA ASN A 894 -3.68 -6.01 19.42
C ASN A 894 -4.50 -7.31 19.49
N LEU A 895 -4.02 -8.38 18.85
CA LEU A 895 -4.75 -9.64 18.74
C LEU A 895 -4.22 -10.69 19.70
N PHE A 896 -2.91 -10.77 19.89
CA PHE A 896 -2.27 -11.80 20.70
C PHE A 896 -1.85 -11.31 22.10
N ASP A 897 -1.73 -10.00 22.29
CA ASP A 897 -1.31 -9.34 23.54
C ASP A 897 0.08 -9.80 24.05
N PHE A 898 1.09 -9.77 23.19
CA PHE A 898 2.40 -10.40 23.48
C PHE A 898 3.34 -9.54 24.30
N TYR A 899 3.35 -8.23 24.07
CA TYR A 899 4.33 -7.33 24.68
C TYR A 899 4.04 -7.10 26.16
N ALA A 900 5.11 -6.99 26.95
CA ALA A 900 5.01 -6.66 28.36
C ALA A 900 4.46 -5.24 28.58
N LYS A 901 3.69 -5.08 29.65
CA LYS A 901 3.09 -3.80 30.10
C LYS A 901 3.41 -3.60 31.58
N THR A 902 3.19 -2.42 32.16
CA THR A 902 3.67 -2.12 33.53
C THR A 902 3.33 -3.18 34.58
N ASN A 903 2.21 -3.90 34.46
CA ASN A 903 1.80 -4.95 35.41
C ASN A 903 1.38 -6.25 34.71
N VAL A 904 1.83 -6.48 33.47
CA VAL A 904 1.44 -7.67 32.70
C VAL A 904 2.66 -8.31 32.10
N ALA A 905 2.82 -9.61 32.37
CA ALA A 905 3.91 -10.39 31.81
C ALA A 905 3.84 -10.42 30.28
N GLY A 906 5.01 -10.33 29.65
CA GLY A 906 5.11 -10.35 28.20
C GLY A 906 6.54 -10.24 27.71
N VAL A 907 6.67 -10.12 26.39
CA VAL A 907 7.96 -10.01 25.72
C VAL A 907 8.38 -8.55 25.59
N ASN A 908 9.69 -8.31 25.62
CA ASN A 908 10.28 -7.02 25.40
C ASN A 908 10.08 -6.58 23.94
N CYS A 909 9.56 -5.38 23.71
CA CYS A 909 9.39 -4.85 22.36
C CYS A 909 10.66 -4.13 21.92
N LEU A 910 11.13 -4.35 20.68
CA LEU A 910 12.23 -3.56 20.10
C LEU A 910 11.72 -2.17 19.67
N ASP A 911 11.33 -1.37 20.65
CA ASP A 911 10.77 -0.03 20.49
C ASP A 911 11.65 1.02 21.17
N THR A 912 11.07 2.20 21.42
CA THR A 912 11.76 3.33 22.01
C THR A 912 12.34 3.05 23.39
N LEU A 913 11.73 2.17 24.20
CA LEU A 913 12.25 1.87 25.54
C LEU A 913 13.59 1.14 25.46
N VAL A 914 13.69 0.13 24.59
CA VAL A 914 14.96 -0.59 24.37
C VAL A 914 16.02 0.33 23.78
N TRP A 915 15.64 1.27 22.90
CA TRP A 915 16.58 2.26 22.38
C TRP A 915 17.09 3.20 23.48
N GLU A 916 16.22 3.60 24.41
CA GLU A 916 16.59 4.41 25.57
C GLU A 916 17.49 3.65 26.54
N ASP A 917 17.24 2.35 26.76
CA ASP A 917 18.08 1.49 27.62
C ASP A 917 19.47 1.27 27.03
N VAL A 918 19.55 0.92 25.74
CA VAL A 918 20.82 0.77 25.02
C VAL A 918 21.63 2.07 25.11
N ARG A 919 20.98 3.21 24.86
CA ARG A 919 21.63 4.53 24.94
C ARG A 919 22.12 4.83 26.33
N THR A 920 21.28 4.63 27.34
CA THR A 920 21.62 4.90 28.73
C THR A 920 22.77 4.03 29.21
N TYR A 921 22.75 2.73 28.87
CA TYR A 921 23.82 1.81 29.23
C TYR A 921 25.14 2.18 28.54
N LYS A 922 25.10 2.46 27.23
CA LYS A 922 26.31 2.84 26.46
C LYS A 922 26.90 4.17 26.94
N GLN A 923 26.08 5.13 27.34
CA GLN A 923 26.54 6.39 27.94
C GLN A 923 27.21 6.17 29.30
N GLN A 924 26.68 5.25 30.12
CA GLN A 924 27.25 4.92 31.44
C GLN A 924 28.50 4.04 31.34
N ASN A 925 28.63 3.25 30.27
CA ASN A 925 29.76 2.34 30.04
C ASN A 925 30.27 2.51 28.59
N PRO A 926 30.99 3.61 28.26
CA PRO A 926 31.42 3.90 26.89
C PRO A 926 32.25 2.79 26.24
N ASP A 927 33.08 2.11 27.05
CA ASP A 927 33.97 1.03 26.62
C ASP A 927 33.28 -0.34 26.52
N ALA A 928 32.06 -0.49 27.06
CA ALA A 928 31.34 -1.74 26.99
C ALA A 928 30.80 -1.96 25.57
N LYS A 929 30.80 -3.22 25.11
CA LYS A 929 30.14 -3.61 23.85
C LYS A 929 28.66 -3.88 24.11
N VAL A 930 27.80 -3.43 23.21
CA VAL A 930 26.35 -3.66 23.29
C VAL A 930 25.92 -4.55 22.14
N ILE A 931 25.43 -5.74 22.49
CA ILE A 931 24.86 -6.72 21.57
C ILE A 931 23.34 -6.70 21.71
N VAL A 932 22.64 -6.61 20.59
CA VAL A 932 21.18 -6.76 20.56
C VAL A 932 20.82 -8.01 19.78
N SER A 933 20.21 -8.98 20.46
CA SER A 933 19.56 -10.14 19.83
C SER A 933 18.13 -9.77 19.44
N ALA A 934 17.83 -9.79 18.14
CA ALA A 934 16.57 -9.28 17.62
C ALA A 934 15.74 -10.38 16.93
N HIS A 935 14.58 -10.71 17.51
CA HIS A 935 13.63 -11.59 16.85
C HIS A 935 12.74 -10.77 15.90
N TRP A 936 12.88 -10.96 14.58
CA TRP A 936 12.22 -10.13 13.57
C TRP A 936 12.12 -10.79 12.19
N GLY A 937 11.63 -10.06 11.19
CA GLY A 937 11.52 -10.56 9.83
C GLY A 937 10.32 -11.50 9.63
N ASN A 938 10.21 -12.02 8.41
CA ASN A 938 9.12 -12.91 8.01
C ASN A 938 9.68 -14.28 7.64
N ASP A 939 8.90 -15.33 7.92
CA ASP A 939 9.28 -16.73 7.70
C ASP A 939 9.74 -16.97 6.25
N PHE A 940 10.95 -17.54 6.12
CA PHE A 940 11.60 -17.94 4.88
C PHE A 940 11.77 -16.80 3.86
N GLN A 941 11.82 -15.54 4.31
CA GLN A 941 12.09 -14.40 3.45
C GLN A 941 13.59 -14.08 3.41
N GLY A 942 14.26 -14.36 2.29
CA GLY A 942 15.70 -14.11 2.13
C GLY A 942 16.05 -12.62 2.03
N LYS A 943 15.10 -11.76 1.65
CA LYS A 943 15.31 -10.31 1.58
C LYS A 943 15.10 -9.65 2.94
N ILE A 944 16.03 -8.76 3.31
CA ILE A 944 15.89 -7.93 4.51
C ILE A 944 14.68 -7.00 4.34
N MET A 945 13.76 -7.01 5.29
CA MET A 945 12.58 -6.15 5.27
C MET A 945 12.93 -4.71 5.63
N PRO A 946 12.26 -3.68 5.05
CA PRO A 946 12.50 -2.28 5.42
C PRO A 946 12.35 -1.99 6.92
N VAL A 947 11.42 -2.68 7.59
CA VAL A 947 11.23 -2.55 9.05
C VAL A 947 12.40 -3.17 9.84
N GLN A 948 13.02 -4.26 9.37
CA GLN A 948 14.23 -4.80 9.99
C GLN A 948 15.37 -3.77 9.87
N GLN A 949 15.57 -3.20 8.68
CA GLN A 949 16.59 -2.18 8.43
C GLN A 949 16.39 -0.92 9.29
N ALA A 950 15.17 -0.38 9.33
CA ALA A 950 14.86 0.79 10.14
C ALA A 950 15.05 0.53 11.66
N THR A 951 14.70 -0.67 12.14
CA THR A 951 14.90 -1.03 13.55
C THR A 951 16.40 -1.14 13.87
N ALA A 952 17.19 -1.75 12.98
CA ALA A 952 18.64 -1.85 13.11
C ALA A 952 19.31 -0.46 13.18
N GLU A 953 18.90 0.46 12.30
CA GLU A 953 19.39 1.85 12.31
C GLU A 953 19.12 2.57 13.64
N LYS A 954 17.94 2.36 14.24
CA LYS A 954 17.60 2.95 15.54
C LYS A 954 18.41 2.37 16.68
N LEU A 955 18.62 1.06 16.70
CA LEU A 955 19.41 0.38 17.72
C LEU A 955 20.90 0.75 17.64
N VAL A 956 21.46 0.78 16.43
CA VAL A 956 22.85 1.23 16.23
C VAL A 956 23.01 2.71 16.61
N SER A 957 22.07 3.57 16.20
CA SER A 957 22.08 4.99 16.61
C SER A 957 21.92 5.17 18.12
N ALA A 958 21.32 4.21 18.82
CA ALA A 958 21.24 4.22 20.27
C ALA A 958 22.55 3.78 20.94
N GLY A 959 23.42 3.04 20.25
CA GLY A 959 24.70 2.58 20.78
C GLY A 959 24.93 1.07 20.69
N ALA A 960 24.12 0.32 19.94
CA ALA A 960 24.40 -1.09 19.66
C ALA A 960 25.65 -1.23 18.78
N ASP A 961 26.61 -2.05 19.22
CA ASP A 961 27.84 -2.34 18.49
C ASP A 961 27.69 -3.57 17.58
N LEU A 962 26.76 -4.48 17.91
CA LEU A 962 26.45 -5.67 17.13
C LEU A 962 24.96 -6.00 17.25
N ILE A 963 24.35 -6.40 16.14
CA ILE A 963 22.97 -6.94 16.14
C ILE A 963 22.97 -8.35 15.55
N ILE A 964 22.38 -9.30 16.28
CA ILE A 964 22.22 -10.70 15.87
C ILE A 964 20.72 -11.00 15.74
N GLY A 965 20.25 -11.09 14.51
CA GLY A 965 18.86 -11.36 14.19
C GLY A 965 18.54 -12.86 14.10
N HIS A 966 17.27 -13.18 14.30
CA HIS A 966 16.66 -14.50 14.10
C HIS A 966 15.14 -14.34 13.89
N GLY A 967 14.39 -15.42 13.66
CA GLY A 967 12.95 -15.39 13.34
C GLY A 967 12.56 -15.71 11.88
N PRO A 968 13.32 -15.35 10.83
CA PRO A 968 13.00 -15.76 9.46
C PRO A 968 13.18 -17.26 9.19
N HIS A 969 13.72 -18.04 10.13
CA HIS A 969 14.03 -19.47 10.01
C HIS A 969 15.08 -19.85 8.94
N ILE A 970 15.72 -18.87 8.30
CA ILE A 970 16.82 -19.03 7.32
C ILE A 970 17.95 -18.04 7.60
N LEU A 971 19.15 -18.29 7.09
CA LEU A 971 20.23 -17.29 7.08
C LEU A 971 19.83 -16.04 6.27
N GLN A 972 20.21 -14.86 6.76
CA GLN A 972 20.13 -13.60 6.01
C GLN A 972 21.49 -12.90 6.00
N PRO A 973 21.74 -11.98 5.04
CA PRO A 973 23.04 -11.33 4.89
C PRO A 973 23.48 -10.51 6.11
N ILE A 974 24.79 -10.31 6.21
CA ILE A 974 25.39 -9.35 7.12
C ILE A 974 25.46 -8.00 6.43
N LYS A 975 25.07 -6.93 7.11
CA LYS A 975 25.31 -5.56 6.63
C LYS A 975 25.87 -4.69 7.74
N TYR A 976 26.66 -3.70 7.37
CA TYR A 976 27.09 -2.67 8.28
C TYR A 976 26.09 -1.52 8.29
N VAL A 977 25.69 -1.12 9.49
CA VAL A 977 24.97 0.14 9.74
C VAL A 977 25.95 1.03 10.50
N GLY A 978 26.45 2.07 9.86
CA GLY A 978 27.62 2.79 10.37
C GLY A 978 28.82 1.85 10.49
N LYS A 979 29.35 1.68 11.71
CA LYS A 979 30.45 0.74 12.01
C LYS A 979 29.98 -0.59 12.62
N ALA A 980 28.70 -0.72 12.94
CA ALA A 980 28.16 -1.90 13.62
C ALA A 980 27.74 -2.97 12.59
N PRO A 981 28.26 -4.21 12.69
CA PRO A 981 27.73 -5.33 11.92
C PRO A 981 26.31 -5.70 12.39
N VAL A 982 25.43 -5.93 11.42
CA VAL A 982 24.04 -6.39 11.62
C VAL A 982 23.90 -7.71 10.87
N ILE A 983 23.88 -8.81 11.62
CA ILE A 983 23.59 -10.14 11.10
C ILE A 983 22.07 -10.28 11.11
N TYR A 984 21.42 -10.15 9.95
CA TYR A 984 19.94 -10.03 9.94
C TYR A 984 19.20 -11.30 10.34
N SER A 985 19.79 -12.48 10.12
CA SER A 985 19.26 -13.74 10.61
C SER A 985 20.34 -14.82 10.62
N ILE A 986 20.44 -15.54 11.73
CA ILE A 986 21.25 -16.77 11.85
C ILE A 986 20.42 -18.06 11.67
N GLY A 987 19.17 -17.96 11.23
CA GLY A 987 18.32 -19.11 10.89
C GLY A 987 17.90 -19.96 12.10
N ASN A 988 17.48 -21.21 11.87
CA ASN A 988 17.06 -22.11 12.95
C ASN A 988 18.24 -22.75 13.67
N GLY A 989 18.09 -22.96 14.98
CA GLY A 989 18.94 -23.80 15.81
C GLY A 989 18.44 -25.25 15.86
N VAL A 990 18.18 -25.74 17.07
CA VAL A 990 17.41 -26.97 17.29
C VAL A 990 15.92 -26.64 17.20
N PHE A 991 15.35 -26.68 16.00
CA PHE A 991 13.94 -26.31 15.78
C PHE A 991 13.17 -27.39 15.02
N ASN A 992 12.42 -28.23 15.72
CA ASN A 992 11.91 -29.50 15.18
C ASN A 992 10.61 -29.41 14.35
N ASN A 993 10.54 -28.43 13.46
CA ASN A 993 9.53 -28.34 12.40
C ASN A 993 9.94 -29.17 11.17
N ASN A 994 9.08 -29.28 10.15
CA ASN A 994 9.44 -29.96 8.90
C ASN A 994 10.28 -29.10 7.93
N GLY A 995 10.43 -27.80 8.21
CA GLY A 995 10.98 -26.81 7.28
C GLY A 995 10.10 -26.55 6.05
N GLU A 996 10.31 -25.40 5.39
CA GLU A 996 9.72 -25.08 4.08
C GLU A 996 10.79 -24.76 3.02
N PHE A 997 12.05 -25.14 3.26
CA PHE A 997 13.20 -24.74 2.45
C PHE A 997 13.03 -25.06 0.96
N VAL A 998 12.78 -26.33 0.62
CA VAL A 998 12.55 -26.80 -0.76
C VAL A 998 11.35 -26.13 -1.40
N LYS A 999 10.22 -26.05 -0.67
CA LYS A 999 8.97 -25.46 -1.15
C LYS A 999 9.12 -23.98 -1.51
N ARG A 1000 10.01 -23.27 -0.82
CA ARG A 1000 10.25 -21.83 -0.98
C ARG A 1000 11.53 -21.50 -1.73
N GLY A 1001 12.26 -22.50 -2.21
CA GLY A 1001 13.51 -22.32 -2.97
C GLY A 1001 14.58 -21.55 -2.19
N CYS A 1002 14.73 -21.83 -0.89
CA CYS A 1002 15.74 -21.19 -0.03
C CYS A 1002 16.71 -22.21 0.54
N LEU A 1003 17.93 -21.76 0.85
CA LEU A 1003 18.99 -22.61 1.38
C LEU A 1003 18.64 -23.09 2.79
N ALA A 1004 18.90 -24.37 3.06
CA ALA A 1004 18.53 -25.02 4.31
C ALA A 1004 19.63 -24.97 5.37
N TYR A 1005 20.18 -23.77 5.60
CA TYR A 1005 21.23 -23.53 6.57
C TYR A 1005 20.71 -22.73 7.77
N GLY A 1006 21.22 -23.06 8.94
CA GLY A 1006 21.21 -22.24 10.14
C GLY A 1006 22.65 -22.00 10.61
N ALA A 1007 22.85 -21.20 11.65
CA ALA A 1007 24.15 -20.97 12.25
C ALA A 1007 24.05 -20.79 13.76
N THR A 1008 25.15 -21.15 14.44
CA THR A 1008 25.41 -20.79 15.83
C THR A 1008 26.53 -19.77 15.89
N VAL A 1009 26.56 -18.97 16.94
CA VAL A 1009 27.57 -17.93 17.16
C VAL A 1009 28.48 -18.33 18.30
N ARG A 1010 29.79 -18.15 18.15
CA ARG A 1010 30.76 -18.14 19.26
C ARG A 1010 31.42 -16.76 19.35
N LEU A 1011 31.32 -16.14 20.51
CA LEU A 1011 32.09 -14.96 20.89
C LEU A 1011 33.32 -15.43 21.66
N ASP A 1012 34.50 -15.03 21.19
CA ASP A 1012 35.77 -15.23 21.87
C ASP A 1012 36.29 -13.86 22.34
N LEU A 1013 36.17 -13.63 23.64
CA LEU A 1013 36.49 -12.35 24.27
C LEU A 1013 37.99 -12.11 24.35
N ASP A 1014 38.82 -13.15 24.48
CA ASP A 1014 40.27 -12.97 24.43
C ASP A 1014 40.72 -12.48 23.05
N LYS A 1015 40.08 -13.00 21.99
CA LYS A 1015 40.42 -12.64 20.60
C LYS A 1015 39.66 -11.45 20.05
N GLN A 1016 38.65 -10.94 20.76
CA GLN A 1016 37.70 -9.94 20.25
C GLN A 1016 37.09 -10.35 18.89
N ARG A 1017 36.66 -11.61 18.78
CA ARG A 1017 36.13 -12.17 17.54
C ARG A 1017 34.79 -12.85 17.74
N LEU A 1018 33.94 -12.71 16.74
CA LEU A 1018 32.72 -13.48 16.58
C LEU A 1018 32.92 -14.49 15.45
N TYR A 1019 32.51 -15.72 15.72
CA TYR A 1019 32.55 -16.82 14.77
C TYR A 1019 31.14 -17.32 14.47
N LEU A 1020 30.70 -17.20 13.22
CA LEU A 1020 29.47 -17.81 12.73
C LEU A 1020 29.77 -19.21 12.22
N CYS A 1021 29.18 -20.22 12.85
CA CYS A 1021 29.41 -21.63 12.56
C CYS A 1021 28.13 -22.24 11.94
N PRO A 1022 28.04 -22.37 10.61
CA PRO A 1022 26.83 -22.86 9.97
C PRO A 1022 26.61 -24.35 10.18
N PHE A 1023 25.35 -24.78 10.18
CA PHE A 1023 24.96 -26.19 10.15
C PHE A 1023 23.78 -26.39 9.19
N TYR A 1024 23.68 -27.60 8.66
CA TYR A 1024 22.59 -28.00 7.79
C TYR A 1024 21.32 -28.21 8.64
N ALA A 1025 20.26 -27.48 8.30
CA ALA A 1025 19.03 -27.35 9.07
C ALA A 1025 17.80 -27.96 8.36
N ASN A 1026 17.99 -28.71 7.27
CA ASN A 1026 16.89 -29.44 6.63
C ASN A 1026 16.47 -30.63 7.49
N ASN A 1027 15.46 -30.40 8.34
CA ASN A 1027 14.99 -31.36 9.31
C ASN A 1027 14.45 -32.68 8.73
N ARG A 1028 13.91 -32.66 7.50
CA ARG A 1028 13.38 -33.89 6.87
C ARG A 1028 14.48 -34.81 6.37
N GLU A 1029 15.62 -34.25 5.98
CA GLU A 1029 16.78 -35.01 5.51
C GLU A 1029 17.68 -35.44 6.67
N THR A 1030 17.86 -34.56 7.65
CA THR A 1030 18.67 -34.82 8.84
C THR A 1030 17.94 -35.64 9.91
N PHE A 1031 16.65 -35.90 9.72
CA PHE A 1031 15.77 -36.47 10.74
C PHE A 1031 15.83 -35.67 12.05
N TRP A 1032 15.76 -34.33 11.95
CA TRP A 1032 15.83 -33.37 13.07
C TRP A 1032 17.15 -33.40 13.86
N GLN A 1033 18.26 -33.74 13.20
CA GLN A 1033 19.61 -33.69 13.76
C GLN A 1033 20.48 -32.68 12.98
N PRO A 1034 20.40 -31.37 13.29
CA PRO A 1034 21.28 -30.39 12.65
C PRO A 1034 22.74 -30.79 12.83
N ALA A 1035 23.55 -30.60 11.78
CA ALA A 1035 24.96 -31.00 11.75
C ALA A 1035 25.80 -29.90 11.11
N PHE A 1036 26.96 -29.60 11.69
CA PHE A 1036 27.89 -28.62 11.12
C PHE A 1036 28.24 -28.97 9.67
N VAL A 1037 28.27 -27.94 8.83
CA VAL A 1037 28.47 -28.10 7.38
C VAL A 1037 29.89 -28.57 7.04
N ASN A 1038 30.00 -29.44 6.04
CA ASN A 1038 31.29 -29.80 5.44
C ASN A 1038 31.85 -28.62 4.62
N ASP A 1039 33.03 -28.78 4.02
CA ASP A 1039 33.72 -27.71 3.28
C ASP A 1039 33.02 -27.26 1.99
N GLU A 1040 32.18 -28.13 1.40
CA GLU A 1040 31.40 -27.82 0.21
C GLU A 1040 30.17 -26.98 0.59
N ASP A 1041 29.35 -27.49 1.51
CA ASP A 1041 28.16 -26.82 2.04
C ASP A 1041 28.51 -25.47 2.71
N PHE A 1042 29.70 -25.38 3.32
CA PHE A 1042 30.18 -24.14 3.93
C PHE A 1042 30.33 -23.00 2.93
N LYS A 1043 30.72 -23.27 1.67
CA LYS A 1043 30.86 -22.22 0.65
C LYS A 1043 29.52 -21.58 0.34
N GLU A 1044 28.45 -22.38 0.28
CA GLU A 1044 27.10 -21.87 0.05
C GLU A 1044 26.59 -21.08 1.26
N ALA A 1045 26.73 -21.65 2.47
CA ALA A 1045 26.28 -21.01 3.70
C ALA A 1045 27.01 -19.68 3.96
N ALA A 1046 28.34 -19.64 3.78
CA ALA A 1046 29.14 -18.44 3.92
C ALA A 1046 28.79 -17.37 2.86
N GLY A 1047 28.46 -17.79 1.64
CA GLY A 1047 28.03 -16.90 0.57
C GLY A 1047 26.77 -16.09 0.90
N VAL A 1048 25.90 -16.56 1.81
CA VAL A 1048 24.74 -15.80 2.29
C VAL A 1048 25.17 -14.59 3.13
N PHE A 1049 26.21 -14.75 3.94
CA PHE A 1049 26.71 -13.70 4.82
C PHE A 1049 27.49 -12.62 4.07
N GLY A 1050 28.26 -13.04 3.06
CA GLY A 1050 29.12 -12.21 2.22
C GLY A 1050 30.46 -12.92 1.96
N THR A 1051 31.11 -12.63 0.84
CA THR A 1051 32.40 -13.26 0.46
C THR A 1051 33.61 -12.50 0.99
N GLU A 1052 33.40 -11.32 1.57
CA GLU A 1052 34.43 -10.43 2.09
C GLU A 1052 34.96 -10.84 3.47
N TYR A 1053 34.30 -11.77 4.17
CA TYR A 1053 34.66 -12.16 5.53
C TYR A 1053 35.73 -13.25 5.52
N ALA A 1054 36.68 -13.15 6.45
CA ALA A 1054 37.67 -14.19 6.67
C ALA A 1054 36.99 -15.48 7.19
N THR A 1055 37.54 -16.64 6.83
CA THR A 1055 37.06 -17.95 7.29
C THR A 1055 38.15 -18.71 8.04
N THR A 1056 37.75 -19.64 8.91
CA THR A 1056 38.69 -20.44 9.71
C THR A 1056 38.12 -21.81 10.10
N LYS A 1057 38.98 -22.66 10.68
CA LYS A 1057 38.62 -23.93 11.31
C LYS A 1057 38.73 -23.79 12.83
N LEU A 1058 37.60 -23.79 13.53
CA LEU A 1058 37.54 -23.81 14.99
C LEU A 1058 37.64 -25.24 15.52
N ASP A 1059 38.19 -25.39 16.72
CA ASP A 1059 38.23 -26.67 17.45
C ASP A 1059 38.73 -27.87 16.60
N GLY A 1060 39.70 -27.62 15.72
CA GLY A 1060 40.26 -28.60 14.78
C GLY A 1060 39.65 -28.52 13.39
N ASP A 1061 38.34 -28.75 13.25
CA ASP A 1061 37.70 -29.01 11.94
C ASP A 1061 36.40 -28.22 11.66
N LEU A 1062 35.92 -27.40 12.60
CA LEU A 1062 34.64 -26.68 12.46
C LEU A 1062 34.75 -25.44 11.56
N ASN A 1063 34.04 -25.43 10.44
CA ASN A 1063 33.99 -24.27 9.54
C ASN A 1063 33.31 -23.05 10.19
N ALA A 1064 33.98 -21.90 10.15
CA ALA A 1064 33.45 -20.66 10.70
C ALA A 1064 33.79 -19.43 9.86
N VAL A 1065 32.84 -18.49 9.77
CA VAL A 1065 33.06 -17.12 9.27
C VAL A 1065 33.46 -16.23 10.45
N VAL A 1066 34.51 -15.42 10.27
CA VAL A 1066 35.10 -14.57 11.30
C VAL A 1066 34.66 -13.12 11.12
N ILE A 1067 34.09 -12.54 12.17
CA ILE A 1067 33.67 -11.14 12.24
C ILE A 1067 34.43 -10.45 13.39
N PRO A 1068 35.08 -9.30 13.15
CA PRO A 1068 35.70 -8.50 14.21
C PRO A 1068 34.64 -7.91 15.15
N LEU A 1069 34.90 -7.90 16.48
CA LEU A 1069 33.99 -7.34 17.49
C LEU A 1069 34.26 -5.87 17.85
#